data_AF-A0A6A4WFA6-F1
#
_entry.id   AF-A0A6A4WFA6-F1
#
_cell.length_a   1.000
_cell.length_b   1.000
_cell.length_c   1.000
_cell.angle_alpha   90.00
_cell.angle_beta   90.00
_cell.angle_gamma   90.00
#
_symmetry.space_group_name_H-M   'P 1'
#
loop_
_entity.id
_entity.type
_entity.pdbx_description
1 polymer ?
#
loop_
_entity_poly.entity_id
_entity_poly.type
_entity_poly.pdbx_seq_one_letter_code
_entity_poly.pdbx_strand_id
1 'polypeptide(L)'
;MATVELRLKRASKVYSEGELLCGVAAVTCRSALRHEGVSLTVTGSVQLTHSGKSAGIVDAFYATPRSLKLLEERLELAAPGRFPSGVTEIPFEVALAARHGRPLYETYHGLYVSVQYTLGCEVRRGMMAKDIHTQLEFMIEQARGVAPPAAERPLQFLVTPTSLVKAERAESAPTRPPPRFRLRGRLETTECVLSEPLRGEVILESCDAPVRSLELQLVRSEACGRQEAHTVQSSEVQNIQIGLGDVPRGLAIPVHMVFPRLFTCPSVSTAHFQLDFSVNVVLVFEDDHLLWKPCSRQLPPRRQLLTMQLSAEQLAPLRTPEVTQLAEMFGRHGYELRLAGGAVRDMLSGIVPADLDFATPATPDQMKALFAAEQVRLINTKGEKHGTITARVNDAVNMEVTTLRIDVATDGRHAEVQFTTDWQQDAGRRDLTVNAMFLDLNGTVYDYFNGYEDLQHRRIRFVGDPSTRIQEDYLRILRYFRFFGRLSGSADGHEAAALSAVRENAAGLARISGERIWSELKRILAGRYHRELMLTMLDLGVGPHIGLPPDPDTAEFGRICERMEAVQEPQPITLLAGLLRTPEEMMALHQRLKLSAFERDLGLFIVTHRDDTPPPHPQPLRPYQQLLADYRASKRVGKLFIVELLRYRGQHQLASDFDAWEMPRFPVNGATLKEAGVPVGRHMSRVLDRLRQIWIDDDFQPTEQQLKSTCRR
;
A
#
# COMPACT_ATOMS: atom_id res chain seq x y z
N MET A 1 16.67 61.24 28.25
CA MET A 1 16.55 59.85 27.79
C MET A 1 15.20 59.72 27.15
N ALA A 2 15.14 59.17 25.93
CA ALA A 2 13.89 58.97 25.21
C ALA A 2 13.67 57.47 25.02
N THR A 3 12.41 57.04 25.09
CA THR A 3 12.00 55.64 24.97
C THR A 3 10.83 55.54 24.01
N VAL A 4 10.66 54.36 23.40
CA VAL A 4 9.52 54.04 22.55
C VAL A 4 8.86 52.78 23.07
N GLU A 5 7.54 52.80 23.18
CA GLU A 5 6.71 51.68 23.61
C GLU A 5 5.64 51.42 22.54
N LEU A 6 5.41 50.15 22.20
CA LEU A 6 4.33 49.75 21.30
C LEU A 6 3.15 49.21 22.12
N ARG A 7 1.96 49.75 21.88
CA ARG A 7 0.72 49.30 22.52
C ARG A 7 -0.27 48.87 21.44
N LEU A 8 -0.59 47.58 21.41
CA LEU A 8 -1.62 47.04 20.52
C LEU A 8 -3.02 47.35 21.05
N LYS A 9 -3.96 47.62 20.16
CA LYS A 9 -5.37 47.87 20.51
C LYS A 9 -6.05 46.63 21.10
N ARG A 10 -5.68 45.43 20.62
CA ARG A 10 -6.24 44.14 21.07
C ARG A 10 -5.41 43.57 22.23
N ALA A 11 -6.04 43.38 23.39
CA ALA A 11 -5.38 42.89 24.60
C ALA A 11 -4.87 41.45 24.49
N SER A 12 -5.57 40.57 23.75
CA SER A 12 -5.14 39.18 23.54
C SER A 12 -3.85 39.06 22.74
N LYS A 13 -3.53 40.07 21.91
CA LYS A 13 -2.44 40.04 20.92
C LYS A 13 -2.52 38.86 19.94
N VAL A 14 -3.68 38.23 19.81
CA VAL A 14 -3.95 37.15 18.88
C VAL A 14 -4.70 37.71 17.68
N TYR A 15 -4.27 37.38 16.47
CA TYR A 15 -4.85 37.85 15.21
C TYR A 15 -4.99 36.71 14.20
N SER A 16 -5.79 36.90 13.15
CA SER A 16 -5.88 35.99 12.02
C SER A 16 -5.41 36.65 10.72
N GLU A 17 -5.06 35.82 9.74
CA GLU A 17 -4.77 36.31 8.39
C GLU A 17 -5.97 37.09 7.83
N GLY A 18 -5.70 38.26 7.26
CA GLY A 18 -6.69 39.21 6.77
C GLY A 18 -7.12 40.28 7.80
N GLU A 19 -6.78 40.12 9.09
CA GLU A 19 -7.09 41.14 10.10
C GLU A 19 -6.11 42.33 10.09
N LEU A 20 -6.57 43.46 10.65
CA LEU A 20 -5.76 44.66 10.86
C LEU A 20 -5.07 44.63 12.24
N LEU A 21 -3.75 44.75 12.22
CA LEU A 21 -2.92 44.98 13.40
C LEU A 21 -2.88 46.48 13.70
N CYS A 22 -3.69 46.92 14.67
CA CYS A 22 -3.83 48.33 15.06
C CYS A 22 -3.19 48.61 16.43
N GLY A 23 -2.61 49.78 16.60
CA GLY A 23 -2.03 50.20 17.88
C GLY A 23 -1.46 51.62 17.86
N VAL A 24 -0.66 51.94 18.88
CA VAL A 24 0.08 53.20 18.98
C VAL A 24 1.55 52.94 19.31
N ALA A 25 2.44 53.70 18.68
CA ALA A 25 3.83 53.85 19.07
C ALA A 25 3.95 55.10 19.97
N ALA A 26 4.16 54.90 21.27
CA ALA A 26 4.29 55.97 22.25
C ALA A 26 5.75 56.32 22.47
N VAL A 27 6.19 57.48 21.95
CA VAL A 27 7.54 58.01 22.14
C VAL A 27 7.53 58.96 23.34
N THR A 28 8.29 58.62 24.37
CA THR A 28 8.41 59.43 25.60
C THR A 28 9.75 60.16 25.62
N CYS A 29 9.71 61.48 25.73
CA CYS A 29 10.88 62.37 25.67
C CYS A 29 10.93 63.28 26.91
N ARG A 30 12.06 63.31 27.64
CA ARG A 30 12.27 64.27 28.75
C ARG A 30 12.54 65.70 28.28
N SER A 31 12.93 65.87 27.02
CA SER A 31 13.20 67.14 26.34
C SER A 31 13.02 66.93 24.84
N ALA A 32 12.86 68.01 24.07
CA ALA A 32 12.55 67.89 22.65
C ALA A 32 13.61 67.10 21.86
N LEU A 33 13.19 66.07 21.12
CA LEU A 33 14.05 65.09 20.46
C LEU A 33 13.97 65.24 18.94
N ARG A 34 15.10 65.48 18.27
CA ARG A 34 15.19 65.42 16.79
C ARG A 34 15.29 63.96 16.34
N HIS A 35 14.59 63.62 15.26
CA HIS A 35 14.62 62.31 14.62
C HIS A 35 14.65 62.44 13.09
N GLU A 36 15.19 61.43 12.41
CA GLU A 36 15.24 61.29 10.94
C GLU A 36 14.09 60.44 10.39
N GLY A 37 13.15 60.06 11.26
CA GLY A 37 11.95 59.33 10.91
C GLY A 37 11.60 58.28 11.95
N VAL A 38 10.36 57.82 11.91
CA VAL A 38 9.88 56.68 12.69
C VAL A 38 9.35 55.65 11.73
N SER A 39 9.82 54.41 11.83
CA SER A 39 9.32 53.31 11.03
C SER A 39 8.90 52.13 11.88
N LEU A 40 7.83 51.48 11.45
CA LEU A 40 7.27 50.27 12.02
C LEU A 40 7.56 49.11 11.06
N THR A 41 7.96 47.96 11.59
CA THR A 41 8.21 46.75 10.81
C THR A 41 7.44 45.58 11.40
N VAL A 42 6.55 44.98 10.62
CA VAL A 42 5.90 43.71 10.95
C VAL A 42 6.69 42.59 10.30
N THR A 43 7.16 41.63 11.08
CA THR A 43 7.85 40.45 10.56
C THR A 43 7.15 39.17 11.00
N GLY A 44 7.07 38.20 10.11
CA GLY A 44 6.63 36.84 10.37
C GLY A 44 7.62 35.87 9.74
N SER A 45 8.09 34.88 10.48
CA SER A 45 9.07 33.94 9.96
C SER A 45 8.96 32.54 10.57
N VAL A 46 9.38 31.54 9.81
CA VAL A 46 9.63 30.18 10.30
C VAL A 46 11.12 29.98 10.44
N GLN A 47 11.59 29.71 11.65
CA GLN A 47 12.95 29.32 11.95
C GLN A 47 13.05 27.80 11.89
N LEU A 48 13.99 27.28 11.09
CA LEU A 48 14.27 25.86 10.97
C LEU A 48 15.67 25.57 11.52
N THR A 49 15.74 24.71 12.53
CA THR A 49 16.98 24.27 13.17
C THR A 49 17.20 22.79 12.86
N HIS A 50 18.40 22.41 12.43
CA HIS A 50 18.76 21.00 12.16
C HIS A 50 19.23 20.30 13.43
N SER A 51 18.94 19.00 13.56
CA SER A 51 19.44 18.17 14.67
C SER A 51 20.91 17.80 14.47
N GLY A 52 21.77 18.09 15.45
CA GLY A 52 23.18 17.68 15.45
C GLY A 52 23.44 16.19 15.72
N LYS A 53 22.41 15.34 15.86
CA LYS A 53 22.56 13.92 16.23
C LYS A 53 22.85 12.96 15.06
N SER A 54 22.89 13.45 13.83
CA SER A 54 23.17 12.66 12.62
C SER A 54 24.13 13.36 11.65
N ALA A 55 24.71 14.49 12.05
CA ALA A 55 25.70 15.20 11.26
C ALA A 55 27.07 14.55 11.43
N GLY A 56 27.62 13.98 10.36
CA GLY A 56 29.06 13.69 10.31
C GLY A 56 29.86 14.98 10.55
N ILE A 57 31.15 14.85 10.86
CA ILE A 57 32.07 15.97 11.16
C ILE A 57 32.04 17.08 10.08
N VAL A 58 31.55 16.78 8.87
CA VAL A 58 31.42 17.70 7.73
C VAL A 58 30.11 18.52 7.75
N ASP A 59 29.00 18.00 8.30
CA ASP A 59 27.70 18.69 8.34
C ASP A 59 27.58 19.70 9.49
N ALA A 60 28.41 19.54 10.53
CA ALA A 60 28.48 20.50 11.63
C ALA A 60 28.95 21.91 11.18
N PHE A 61 29.64 22.01 10.03
CA PHE A 61 30.11 23.27 9.47
C PHE A 61 29.04 24.06 8.68
N TYR A 62 27.91 23.44 8.32
CA TYR A 62 26.84 24.06 7.51
C TYR A 62 25.52 24.30 8.27
N ALA A 63 25.53 24.20 9.60
CA ALA A 63 24.35 24.38 10.46
C ALA A 63 23.91 25.85 10.60
N THR A 64 23.74 26.57 9.48
CA THR A 64 23.14 27.90 9.49
C THR A 64 21.62 27.75 9.61
N PRO A 65 20.96 28.28 10.66
CA PRO A 65 19.51 28.22 10.79
C PRO A 65 18.86 28.86 9.57
N ARG A 66 17.98 28.13 8.90
CA ARG A 66 17.30 28.65 7.70
C ARG A 66 16.02 29.34 8.15
N SER A 67 15.90 30.64 7.87
CA SER A 67 14.68 31.40 8.16
C SER A 67 13.82 31.54 6.89
N LEU A 68 12.56 31.12 6.97
CA LEU A 68 11.56 31.32 5.95
C LEU A 68 10.76 32.58 6.32
N LYS A 69 10.96 33.69 5.59
CA LYS A 69 10.12 34.87 5.78
C LYS A 69 8.71 34.62 5.23
N LEU A 70 7.71 34.84 6.07
CA LEU A 70 6.27 34.74 5.77
C LEU A 70 5.65 36.12 5.52
N LEU A 71 6.05 37.09 6.34
CA LEU A 71 5.55 38.46 6.35
C LEU A 71 6.72 39.41 6.63
N GLU A 72 6.82 40.49 5.86
CA GLU A 72 7.77 41.59 6.13
C GLU A 72 7.17 42.87 5.55
N GLU A 73 6.45 43.62 6.37
CA GLU A 73 5.85 44.89 5.98
C GLU A 73 6.47 46.02 6.77
N ARG A 74 6.82 47.11 6.07
CA ARG A 74 7.43 48.28 6.68
C ARG A 74 6.57 49.51 6.41
N LEU A 75 6.20 50.21 7.48
CA LEU A 75 5.40 51.42 7.44
C LEU A 75 6.19 52.60 7.99
N GLU A 76 6.19 53.73 7.30
CA GLU A 76 6.71 54.99 7.82
C GLU A 76 5.63 55.66 8.67
N LEU A 77 5.87 55.76 9.98
CA LEU A 77 4.92 56.36 10.93
C LEU A 77 5.06 57.88 11.04
N ALA A 78 6.28 58.40 10.85
CA ALA A 78 6.53 59.83 10.85
C ALA A 78 7.78 60.16 10.02
N ALA A 79 7.68 61.20 9.19
CA ALA A 79 8.79 61.80 8.46
C ALA A 79 9.84 62.43 9.42
N PRO A 80 11.04 62.79 8.94
CA PRO A 80 12.03 63.51 9.74
C PRO A 80 11.45 64.74 10.45
N GLY A 81 11.75 64.92 11.74
CA GLY A 81 11.09 65.92 12.55
C GLY A 81 11.64 66.07 13.95
N ARG A 82 10.81 66.64 14.84
CA ARG A 82 11.14 66.86 16.25
C ARG A 82 9.96 66.53 17.15
N PHE A 83 10.16 65.60 18.09
CA PHE A 83 9.19 65.32 19.14
C PHE A 83 9.28 66.36 20.26
N PRO A 84 8.14 66.85 20.79
CA PRO A 84 8.13 67.71 21.98
C PRO A 84 8.53 66.93 23.25
N SER A 85 8.76 67.66 24.35
CA SER A 85 8.86 67.04 25.68
C SER A 85 7.51 66.47 26.10
N GLY A 86 7.48 65.28 26.70
CA GLY A 86 6.26 64.55 27.04
C GLY A 86 6.11 63.25 26.25
N VAL A 87 4.88 62.79 26.07
CA VAL A 87 4.55 61.57 25.31
C VAL A 87 3.93 61.99 23.97
N THR A 88 4.49 61.47 22.88
CA THR A 88 3.88 61.57 21.54
C THR A 88 3.40 60.19 21.14
N GLU A 89 2.10 60.03 20.87
CA GLU A 89 1.52 58.78 20.40
C GLU A 89 1.28 58.86 18.89
N ILE A 90 1.82 57.88 18.16
CA ILE A 90 1.66 57.78 16.71
C ILE A 90 0.83 56.53 16.42
N PRO A 91 -0.42 56.66 15.94
CA PRO A 91 -1.26 55.51 15.63
C PRO A 91 -0.74 54.79 14.38
N PHE A 92 -0.97 53.48 14.32
CA PHE A 92 -0.65 52.66 13.15
C PHE A 92 -1.72 51.61 12.90
N GLU A 93 -1.83 51.21 11.64
CA GLU A 93 -2.66 50.10 11.17
C GLU A 93 -1.89 49.35 10.08
N VAL A 94 -1.76 48.03 10.23
CA VAL A 94 -1.08 47.18 9.24
C VAL A 94 -1.93 45.96 8.94
N ALA A 95 -2.19 45.69 7.65
CA ALA A 95 -2.91 44.49 7.23
C ALA A 95 -2.01 43.25 7.32
N LEU A 96 -2.50 42.20 7.98
CA LEU A 96 -1.81 40.92 8.07
C LEU A 96 -2.17 40.06 6.84
N ALA A 97 -1.36 40.12 5.79
CA ALA A 97 -1.60 39.37 4.56
C ALA A 97 -0.40 38.51 4.17
N ALA A 98 -0.66 37.31 3.65
CA ALA A 98 0.34 36.46 3.03
C ALA A 98 1.09 37.20 1.90
N ARG A 99 2.41 37.00 1.81
CA ARG A 99 3.23 37.39 0.67
C ARG A 99 3.65 36.17 -0.15
N HIS A 100 3.74 36.34 -1.48
CA HIS A 100 4.26 35.33 -2.42
C HIS A 100 3.53 33.97 -2.39
N GLY A 101 2.21 33.96 -2.14
CA GLY A 101 1.41 32.74 -2.15
C GLY A 101 1.66 31.78 -0.97
N ARG A 102 2.31 32.25 0.10
CA ARG A 102 2.52 31.46 1.33
C ARG A 102 1.56 31.90 2.42
N PRO A 103 0.66 31.04 2.92
CA PRO A 103 -0.26 31.40 3.99
C PRO A 103 0.50 31.74 5.28
N LEU A 104 -0.13 32.50 6.17
CA LEU A 104 0.38 32.67 7.53
C LEU A 104 0.07 31.39 8.32
N TYR A 105 1.04 30.90 9.08
CA TYR A 105 0.89 29.70 9.92
C TYR A 105 0.56 30.13 11.36
N GLU A 106 -0.10 29.26 12.12
CA GLU A 106 -0.29 29.55 13.56
C GLU A 106 1.06 29.70 14.26
N THR A 107 1.12 30.60 15.24
CA THR A 107 2.30 30.78 16.08
C THR A 107 2.60 29.49 16.84
N TYR A 108 3.84 29.02 16.73
CA TYR A 108 4.27 27.70 17.20
C TYR A 108 5.74 27.71 17.58
N HIS A 109 6.11 27.02 18.66
CA HIS A 109 7.47 26.90 19.19
C HIS A 109 7.78 25.42 19.45
N GLY A 110 8.45 24.80 18.49
CA GLY A 110 9.00 23.45 18.59
C GLY A 110 10.52 23.47 18.82
N LEU A 111 11.14 22.29 18.77
CA LEU A 111 12.59 22.15 18.89
C LEU A 111 13.30 22.44 17.57
N TYR A 112 12.67 22.10 16.45
CA TYR A 112 13.27 22.18 15.12
C TYR A 112 12.55 23.16 14.21
N VAL A 113 11.28 23.44 14.49
CA VAL A 113 10.48 24.43 13.78
C VAL A 113 9.93 25.44 14.78
N SER A 114 10.10 26.74 14.50
CA SER A 114 9.48 27.82 15.29
C SER A 114 8.87 28.86 14.35
N VAL A 115 7.59 29.14 14.50
CA VAL A 115 6.83 30.15 13.76
C VAL A 115 6.61 31.35 14.68
N GLN A 116 7.17 32.51 14.32
CA GLN A 116 7.16 33.72 15.15
C GLN A 116 6.70 34.94 14.36
N TYR A 117 5.95 35.82 15.04
CA TYR A 117 5.48 37.10 14.51
C TYR A 117 5.81 38.24 15.47
N THR A 118 6.43 39.29 14.94
CA THR A 118 6.93 40.41 15.74
C THR A 118 6.62 41.75 15.08
N LEU A 119 6.39 42.75 15.91
CA LEU A 119 6.21 44.13 15.52
C LEU A 119 7.32 44.98 16.15
N GLY A 120 8.19 45.53 15.31
CA GLY A 120 9.28 46.42 15.71
C GLY A 120 8.98 47.87 15.37
N CYS A 121 9.44 48.80 16.19
CA CYS A 121 9.41 50.24 15.91
C CYS A 121 10.81 50.82 16.11
N GLU A 122 11.27 51.60 15.13
CA GLU A 122 12.57 52.25 15.10
C GLU A 122 12.38 53.77 14.96
N VAL A 123 12.96 54.52 15.89
CA VAL A 123 13.08 55.98 15.84
C VAL A 123 14.53 56.32 15.51
N ARG A 124 14.75 56.79 14.28
CA ARG A 124 16.10 57.12 13.77
C ARG A 124 16.56 58.46 14.28
N ARG A 125 17.78 58.57 14.78
CA ARG A 125 18.29 59.80 15.44
C ARG A 125 19.49 60.43 14.76
N GLY A 126 19.87 59.91 13.58
CA GLY A 126 20.99 60.39 12.77
C GLY A 126 22.34 59.79 13.16
N MET A 127 23.36 60.01 12.32
CA MET A 127 24.62 59.24 12.33
C MET A 127 25.42 59.25 13.65
N MET A 128 25.21 60.25 14.52
CA MET A 128 25.95 60.42 15.78
C MET A 128 25.19 59.95 17.02
N ALA A 129 23.94 59.50 16.88
CA ALA A 129 23.10 59.07 18.00
C ALA A 129 22.56 57.66 17.77
N LYS A 130 22.58 56.82 18.82
CA LYS A 130 21.99 55.49 18.76
C LYS A 130 20.47 55.59 18.58
N ASP A 131 19.96 54.88 17.59
CA ASP A 131 18.52 54.75 17.32
C ASP A 131 17.81 54.10 18.50
N ILE A 132 16.55 54.50 18.69
CA ILE A 132 15.69 53.94 19.73
C ILE A 132 14.83 52.88 19.04
N HIS A 133 14.89 51.65 19.51
CA HIS A 133 14.07 50.56 18.99
C HIS A 133 13.29 49.89 20.12
N THR A 134 12.14 49.34 19.77
CA THR A 134 11.37 48.43 20.61
C THR A 134 10.73 47.36 19.74
N GLN A 135 10.44 46.21 20.31
CA GLN A 135 9.80 45.10 19.62
C GLN A 135 8.80 44.42 20.56
N LEU A 136 7.68 43.97 20.00
CA LEU A 136 6.70 43.14 20.70
C LEU A 136 6.36 41.91 19.85
N GLU A 137 5.98 40.82 20.51
CA GLU A 137 5.46 39.62 19.85
C GLU A 137 3.93 39.59 19.88
N PHE A 138 3.35 39.08 18.80
CA PHE A 138 1.92 38.83 18.70
C PHE A 138 1.70 37.46 18.06
N MET A 139 0.51 36.90 18.20
CA MET A 139 0.19 35.56 17.75
C MET A 139 -0.71 35.60 16.51
N ILE A 140 -0.48 34.67 15.60
CA ILE A 140 -1.38 34.34 14.49
C ILE A 140 -2.13 33.05 14.81
N GLU A 141 -3.43 33.04 14.59
CA GLU A 141 -4.35 31.90 14.64
C GLU A 141 -5.11 31.80 13.32
N GLN A 142 -5.38 30.59 12.83
CA GLN A 142 -6.22 30.45 11.64
C GLN A 142 -7.63 30.94 11.94
N ALA A 143 -8.19 31.73 11.01
CA ALA A 143 -9.58 32.17 11.13
C ALA A 143 -10.50 30.94 11.16
N ARG A 144 -11.50 30.93 12.04
CA ARG A 144 -12.50 29.85 12.12
C ARG A 144 -13.26 29.74 10.79
N GLY A 145 -12.81 28.87 9.91
CA GLY A 145 -13.56 28.43 8.74
C GLY A 145 -14.62 27.42 9.16
N VAL A 146 -15.85 27.63 8.66
CA VAL A 146 -17.03 26.73 8.58
C VAL A 146 -17.05 25.51 9.52
N ALA A 147 -18.14 25.41 10.30
CA ALA A 147 -18.48 24.29 11.19
C ALA A 147 -18.02 22.92 10.65
N PRO A 148 -17.53 22.03 11.54
CA PRO A 148 -17.06 20.71 11.13
C PRO A 148 -18.13 20.00 10.30
N PRO A 149 -17.76 19.34 9.19
CA PRO A 149 -18.70 18.55 8.42
C PRO A 149 -19.40 17.51 9.30
N ALA A 150 -20.67 17.23 8.99
CA ALA A 150 -21.61 16.52 9.84
C ALA A 150 -21.09 15.21 10.49
N ALA A 151 -21.38 15.08 11.80
CA ALA A 151 -21.28 13.88 12.64
C ALA A 151 -19.91 13.16 12.62
N GLU A 152 -18.95 13.72 13.34
CA GLU A 152 -17.65 13.11 13.63
C GLU A 152 -17.83 11.75 14.34
N ARG A 153 -17.19 10.71 13.79
CA ARG A 153 -17.29 9.35 14.35
C ARG A 153 -16.26 9.18 15.46
N PRO A 154 -16.66 8.67 16.65
CA PRO A 154 -15.72 8.41 17.73
C PRO A 154 -14.68 7.35 17.32
N LEU A 155 -13.40 7.61 17.60
CA LEU A 155 -12.32 6.65 17.37
C LEU A 155 -12.32 5.61 18.50
N GLN A 156 -12.55 4.35 18.17
CA GLN A 156 -12.34 3.24 19.11
C GLN A 156 -10.96 2.63 18.88
N PHE A 157 -10.25 2.33 19.97
CA PHE A 157 -8.94 1.68 19.92
C PHE A 157 -8.81 0.60 21.00
N LEU A 158 -7.93 -0.36 20.75
CA LEU A 158 -7.60 -1.46 21.66
C LEU A 158 -6.08 -1.54 21.81
N VAL A 159 -5.59 -1.65 23.05
CA VAL A 159 -4.18 -1.82 23.40
C VAL A 159 -4.01 -3.16 24.11
N THR A 160 -3.12 -3.98 23.55
CA THR A 160 -2.72 -5.31 24.04
C THR A 160 -1.19 -5.43 24.01
N PRO A 161 -0.59 -6.42 24.69
CA PRO A 161 0.85 -6.66 24.64
C PRO A 161 1.43 -6.84 23.23
N THR A 162 0.63 -7.39 22.30
CA THR A 162 1.01 -7.58 20.89
C THR A 162 0.98 -6.28 20.07
N SER A 163 0.34 -5.23 20.58
CA SER A 163 0.23 -3.92 19.91
C SER A 163 1.33 -2.92 20.28
N LEU A 164 2.34 -3.37 21.02
CA LEU A 164 3.40 -2.55 21.59
C LEU A 164 4.55 -2.35 20.60
N VAL A 165 4.95 -1.10 20.40
CA VAL A 165 6.18 -0.75 19.67
C VAL A 165 7.30 -0.58 20.70
N LYS A 166 8.45 -1.26 20.49
CA LYS A 166 9.63 -1.14 21.37
C LYS A 166 10.07 0.33 21.44
N ALA A 167 10.08 0.91 22.64
CA ALA A 167 10.63 2.24 22.87
C ALA A 167 12.17 2.19 22.71
N GLU A 168 12.72 3.15 21.97
CA GLU A 168 14.15 3.44 22.02
C GLU A 168 14.49 4.12 23.35
N ARG A 169 15.47 3.56 24.06
CA ARG A 169 16.13 4.05 25.29
C ARG A 169 15.45 3.71 26.62
N ALA A 170 15.75 2.52 27.11
CA ALA A 170 16.37 2.35 28.42
C ALA A 170 17.55 1.38 28.24
N GLU A 171 18.76 1.74 28.67
CA GLU A 171 19.97 0.89 28.64
C GLU A 171 19.88 -0.35 29.57
N SER A 172 18.68 -0.68 30.03
CA SER A 172 18.35 -1.85 30.83
C SER A 172 17.06 -2.47 30.28
N ALA A 173 17.17 -3.29 29.22
CA ALA A 173 16.03 -4.11 28.80
C ALA A 173 15.67 -5.09 29.92
N PRO A 174 14.40 -5.16 30.36
CA PRO A 174 13.99 -6.18 31.31
C PRO A 174 14.03 -7.55 30.61
N THR A 175 14.56 -8.55 31.32
CA THR A 175 14.71 -9.95 30.91
C THR A 175 13.38 -10.72 30.89
N ARG A 176 12.23 -10.05 31.06
CA ARG A 176 10.89 -10.66 31.19
C ARG A 176 9.92 -10.14 30.12
N PRO A 177 9.00 -10.99 29.64
CA PRO A 177 7.92 -10.56 28.74
C PRO A 177 6.97 -9.58 29.44
N PRO A 178 6.35 -8.64 28.69
CA PRO A 178 5.39 -7.69 29.27
C PRO A 178 4.16 -8.41 29.85
N PRO A 179 3.52 -7.86 30.90
CA PRO A 179 2.29 -8.39 31.48
C PRO A 179 1.16 -8.53 30.45
N ARG A 180 0.21 -9.46 30.65
CA ARG A 180 -0.98 -9.56 29.81
C ARG A 180 -2.00 -8.53 30.25
N PHE A 181 -2.39 -7.67 29.32
CA PHE A 181 -3.44 -6.69 29.54
C PHE A 181 -4.30 -6.45 28.31
N ARG A 182 -5.45 -5.82 28.53
CA ARG A 182 -6.39 -5.41 27.50
C ARG A 182 -6.98 -4.08 27.90
N LEU A 183 -6.66 -3.04 27.16
CA LEU A 183 -7.14 -1.69 27.40
C LEU A 183 -7.92 -1.21 26.17
N ARG A 184 -9.18 -0.86 26.37
CA ARG A 184 -10.06 -0.33 25.32
C ARG A 184 -10.19 1.16 25.53
N GLY A 185 -10.16 1.95 24.47
CA GLY A 185 -10.45 3.37 24.57
C GLY A 185 -11.32 3.87 23.45
N ARG A 186 -11.93 5.03 23.68
CA ARG A 186 -12.81 5.73 22.76
C ARG A 186 -12.50 7.22 22.86
N LEU A 187 -12.06 7.84 21.78
CA LEU A 187 -11.97 9.30 21.66
C LEU A 187 -13.20 9.83 20.91
N GLU A 188 -13.66 11.02 21.27
CA GLU A 188 -14.80 11.66 20.61
C GLU A 188 -14.48 12.01 19.15
N THR A 189 -13.24 12.45 18.88
CA THR A 189 -12.76 12.81 17.55
C THR A 189 -11.25 12.64 17.43
N THR A 190 -10.77 12.52 16.19
CA THR A 190 -9.34 12.62 15.83
C THR A 190 -8.99 13.94 15.14
N GLU A 191 -10.01 14.72 14.76
CA GLU A 191 -9.86 16.06 14.17
C GLU A 191 -10.08 17.08 15.29
N CYS A 192 -8.99 17.49 15.93
CA CYS A 192 -9.07 18.30 17.13
C CYS A 192 -9.07 19.80 16.80
N VAL A 193 -9.99 20.55 17.40
CA VAL A 193 -9.92 22.02 17.48
C VAL A 193 -9.02 22.39 18.65
N LEU A 194 -7.92 23.12 18.43
CA LEU A 194 -6.93 23.41 19.49
C LEU A 194 -7.48 24.20 20.68
N SER A 195 -8.57 24.95 20.50
CA SER A 195 -9.24 25.65 21.59
C SER A 195 -10.16 24.76 22.42
N GLU A 196 -10.37 23.52 22.01
CA GLU A 196 -11.22 22.55 22.70
C GLU A 196 -10.37 21.39 23.25
N PRO A 197 -10.74 20.83 24.40
CA PRO A 197 -10.04 19.68 24.96
C PRO A 197 -10.32 18.42 24.13
N LEU A 198 -9.32 17.56 23.95
CA LEU A 198 -9.53 16.19 23.50
C LEU A 198 -10.29 15.41 24.58
N ARG A 199 -11.40 14.81 24.18
CA ARG A 199 -12.31 14.09 25.05
C ARG A 199 -12.47 12.62 24.66
N GLY A 200 -12.81 11.80 25.63
CA GLY A 200 -13.01 10.37 25.43
C GLY A 200 -13.07 9.59 26.73
N GLU A 201 -12.88 8.29 26.64
CA GLU A 201 -12.82 7.36 27.76
C GLU A 201 -11.82 6.25 27.49
N VAL A 202 -11.18 5.75 28.54
CA VAL A 202 -10.30 4.58 28.52
C VAL A 202 -10.72 3.61 29.61
N ILE A 203 -10.80 2.32 29.27
CA ILE A 203 -11.22 1.23 30.14
C ILE A 203 -10.12 0.16 30.12
N LEU A 204 -9.52 -0.12 31.28
CA LEU A 204 -8.66 -1.28 31.45
C LEU A 204 -9.56 -2.52 31.64
N GLU A 205 -9.77 -3.34 30.61
CA GLU A 205 -10.70 -4.48 30.68
C GLU A 205 -10.11 -5.65 31.48
N SER A 206 -8.81 -5.92 31.31
CA SER A 206 -8.11 -6.97 32.05
C SER A 206 -6.63 -6.63 32.17
N CYS A 207 -5.99 -6.98 33.28
CA CYS A 207 -4.54 -6.86 33.46
C CYS A 207 -4.06 -7.80 34.58
N ASP A 208 -3.05 -8.61 34.31
CA ASP A 208 -2.49 -9.60 35.24
C ASP A 208 -1.35 -9.07 36.14
N ALA A 209 -1.00 -7.79 36.02
CA ALA A 209 -0.04 -7.08 36.87
C ALA A 209 -0.64 -5.75 37.38
N PRO A 210 -0.18 -5.23 38.53
CA PRO A 210 -0.61 -3.94 39.02
C PRO A 210 -0.15 -2.80 38.10
N VAL A 211 -1.08 -1.92 37.71
CA VAL A 211 -0.79 -0.77 36.84
C VAL A 211 -0.63 0.45 37.74
N ARG A 212 0.59 0.91 37.98
CA ARG A 212 0.90 2.07 38.83
C ARG A 212 0.34 3.38 38.31
N SER A 213 0.35 3.57 36.99
CA SER A 213 -0.12 4.80 36.34
C SER A 213 -0.66 4.51 34.94
N LEU A 214 -1.71 5.22 34.58
CA LEU A 214 -2.24 5.31 33.21
C LEU A 214 -2.12 6.76 32.76
N GLU A 215 -1.37 6.98 31.68
CA GLU A 215 -1.00 8.32 31.23
C GLU A 215 -1.36 8.53 29.75
N LEU A 216 -1.58 9.79 29.39
CA LEU A 216 -1.74 10.24 28.01
C LEU A 216 -0.64 11.23 27.67
N GLN A 217 0.14 10.90 26.66
CA GLN A 217 1.28 11.70 26.24
C GLN A 217 1.01 12.28 24.85
N LEU A 218 0.94 13.60 24.77
CA LEU A 218 0.95 14.36 23.53
C LEU A 218 2.38 14.46 23.01
N VAL A 219 2.61 13.94 21.82
CA VAL A 219 3.90 13.92 21.14
C VAL A 219 3.79 14.71 19.85
N ARG A 220 4.73 15.62 19.63
CA ARG A 220 4.91 16.29 18.35
C ARG A 220 5.93 15.55 17.50
N SER A 221 5.72 15.52 16.20
CA SER A 221 6.67 15.08 15.20
C SER A 221 7.02 16.26 14.32
N GLU A 222 8.31 16.61 14.28
CA GLU A 222 8.84 17.72 13.51
C GLU A 222 9.79 17.18 12.43
N ALA A 223 9.69 17.66 11.20
CA ALA A 223 10.63 17.35 10.14
C ALA A 223 11.07 18.62 9.39
N CYS A 224 12.37 18.76 9.13
CA CYS A 224 12.97 19.89 8.42
C CYS A 224 13.85 19.38 7.26
N GLY A 225 13.67 19.86 6.02
CA GLY A 225 14.54 19.45 4.89
C GLY A 225 13.93 19.65 3.50
N ARG A 226 14.74 19.43 2.43
CA ARG A 226 14.31 19.44 1.01
C ARG A 226 14.47 18.03 0.42
N GLN A 227 13.35 17.44 -0.01
CA GLN A 227 13.16 16.35 -0.99
C GLN A 227 13.96 15.02 -0.96
N GLU A 228 15.03 14.80 -0.16
CA GLU A 228 15.75 13.51 -0.24
C GLU A 228 16.10 12.81 1.10
N ALA A 229 15.89 13.43 2.26
CA ALA A 229 15.95 12.73 3.55
C ALA A 229 15.33 13.59 4.67
N HIS A 230 14.04 13.43 4.93
CA HIS A 230 13.41 14.05 6.09
C HIS A 230 13.75 13.24 7.33
N THR A 231 14.59 13.76 8.22
CA THR A 231 14.74 13.16 9.56
C THR A 231 13.53 13.60 10.39
N VAL A 232 12.51 12.76 10.46
CA VAL A 232 11.36 12.98 11.34
C VAL A 232 11.82 12.77 12.78
N GLN A 233 11.67 13.78 13.62
CA GLN A 233 12.02 13.69 15.05
C GLN A 233 10.80 13.93 15.89
N SER A 234 10.55 13.01 16.81
CA SER A 234 9.40 13.08 17.72
C SER A 234 9.87 13.51 19.11
N SER A 235 9.12 14.40 19.75
CA SER A 235 9.38 14.85 21.12
C SER A 235 8.08 15.03 21.89
N GLU A 236 8.14 14.78 23.19
CA GLU A 236 7.00 15.00 24.07
C GLU A 236 6.68 16.50 24.19
N VAL A 237 5.39 16.82 24.11
CA VAL A 237 4.84 18.16 24.35
C VAL A 237 4.22 18.24 25.74
N GLN A 238 3.43 17.23 26.10
CA GLN A 238 2.68 17.18 27.35
C GLN A 238 2.43 15.73 27.73
N ASN A 239 2.53 15.41 29.01
CA ASN A 239 2.08 14.15 29.57
C ASN A 239 1.07 14.43 30.70
N ILE A 240 -0.08 13.75 30.67
CA ILE A 240 -1.10 13.84 31.72
C ILE A 240 -1.36 12.45 32.31
N GLN A 241 -1.41 12.36 33.64
CA GLN A 241 -1.85 11.15 34.32
C GLN A 241 -3.36 11.14 34.44
N ILE A 242 -4.01 10.13 33.88
CA ILE A 242 -5.47 9.94 33.96
C ILE A 242 -5.87 8.85 34.96
N GLY A 243 -4.92 8.02 35.42
CA GLY A 243 -5.09 7.09 36.53
C GLY A 243 -3.79 6.95 37.32
N LEU A 244 -3.89 6.90 38.65
CA LEU A 244 -2.75 6.78 39.57
C LEU A 244 -3.05 5.71 40.64
N GLY A 245 -2.04 4.91 40.98
CA GLY A 245 -2.21 3.69 41.77
C GLY A 245 -2.72 2.54 40.91
N ASP A 246 -2.94 1.35 41.49
CA ASP A 246 -3.39 0.17 40.73
C ASP A 246 -4.72 0.42 40.03
N VAL A 247 -4.65 0.72 38.73
CA VAL A 247 -5.80 1.19 37.95
C VAL A 247 -6.91 0.12 37.94
N PRO A 248 -8.14 0.44 38.39
CA PRO A 248 -9.20 -0.54 38.52
C PRO A 248 -9.66 -1.05 37.15
N ARG A 249 -9.94 -2.35 37.06
CA ARG A 249 -10.40 -2.99 35.83
C ARG A 249 -11.90 -2.74 35.64
N GLY A 250 -12.33 -2.55 34.40
CA GLY A 250 -13.72 -2.30 34.03
C GLY A 250 -14.22 -0.88 34.34
N LEU A 251 -13.41 -0.02 34.96
CA LEU A 251 -13.76 1.38 35.19
C LEU A 251 -13.48 2.22 33.93
N ALA A 252 -14.46 3.02 33.51
CA ALA A 252 -14.27 4.02 32.47
C ALA A 252 -13.61 5.27 33.05
N ILE A 253 -12.39 5.55 32.59
CA ILE A 253 -11.59 6.70 32.98
C ILE A 253 -11.78 7.78 31.91
N PRO A 254 -12.35 8.95 32.25
CA PRO A 254 -12.58 10.00 31.27
C PRO A 254 -11.26 10.61 30.80
N VAL A 255 -11.17 10.85 29.50
CA VAL A 255 -10.08 11.58 28.85
C VAL A 255 -10.49 13.04 28.71
N HIS A 256 -9.64 13.95 29.18
CA HIS A 256 -9.81 15.38 29.00
C HIS A 256 -8.43 16.07 28.93
N MET A 257 -7.90 16.22 27.72
CA MET A 257 -6.58 16.80 27.48
C MET A 257 -6.72 18.17 26.80
N VAL A 258 -6.22 19.23 27.44
CA VAL A 258 -6.15 20.58 26.86
C VAL A 258 -4.82 20.73 26.15
N PHE A 259 -4.84 21.16 24.88
CA PHE A 259 -3.63 21.38 24.09
C PHE A 259 -2.87 22.64 24.52
N PRO A 260 -1.58 22.54 24.88
CA PRO A 260 -0.80 23.68 25.32
C PRO A 260 -0.49 24.60 24.14
N ARG A 261 -1.12 25.79 24.14
CA ARG A 261 -0.86 26.85 23.15
C ARG A 261 0.63 27.18 23.07
N LEU A 262 1.07 27.63 21.89
CA LEU A 262 2.46 27.79 21.48
C LEU A 262 3.23 26.48 21.26
N PHE A 263 2.93 25.40 21.95
CA PHE A 263 3.57 24.09 21.73
C PHE A 263 2.74 23.14 20.86
N THR A 264 1.54 23.56 20.49
CA THR A 264 0.64 22.90 19.55
C THR A 264 0.14 23.89 18.51
N CYS A 265 0.04 23.43 17.27
CA CYS A 265 -0.57 24.14 16.15
C CYS A 265 -1.36 23.12 15.31
N PRO A 266 -2.15 23.57 14.31
CA PRO A 266 -2.74 22.66 13.36
C PRO A 266 -1.63 21.85 12.68
N SER A 267 -1.91 20.59 12.32
CA SER A 267 -0.97 19.80 11.52
C SER A 267 -0.67 20.56 10.22
N VAL A 268 0.61 20.79 9.95
CA VAL A 268 1.08 21.56 8.80
C VAL A 268 2.11 20.73 8.05
N SER A 269 1.95 20.63 6.73
CA SER A 269 2.89 19.93 5.86
C SER A 269 3.23 20.83 4.67
N THR A 270 4.50 21.21 4.55
CA THR A 270 5.02 22.11 3.52
C THR A 270 6.24 21.51 2.84
N ALA A 271 6.73 22.14 1.77
CA ALA A 271 7.98 21.74 1.10
C ALA A 271 9.25 21.99 1.93
N HIS A 272 9.16 22.61 3.11
CA HIS A 272 10.30 23.00 3.94
C HIS A 272 10.28 22.36 5.32
N PHE A 273 9.09 22.19 5.89
CA PHE A 273 8.89 21.63 7.20
C PHE A 273 7.53 20.93 7.34
N GLN A 274 7.46 20.02 8.28
CA GLN A 274 6.25 19.31 8.66
C GLN A 274 6.10 19.30 10.18
N LEU A 275 4.86 19.48 10.64
CA LEU A 275 4.43 19.44 12.02
C LEU A 275 3.21 18.54 12.14
N ASP A 276 3.33 17.50 12.95
CA ASP A 276 2.24 16.59 13.27
C ASP A 276 2.19 16.31 14.78
N PHE A 277 1.02 15.90 15.26
CA PHE A 277 0.80 15.60 16.67
C PHE A 277 0.14 14.23 16.81
N SER A 278 0.53 13.50 17.85
CA SER A 278 -0.02 12.20 18.21
C SER A 278 -0.26 12.13 19.71
N VAL A 279 -1.29 11.40 20.11
CA VAL A 279 -1.56 11.12 21.53
C VAL A 279 -1.30 9.64 21.77
N ASN A 280 -0.50 9.37 22.78
CA ASN A 280 -0.07 8.06 23.18
C ASN A 280 -0.78 7.68 24.48
N VAL A 281 -1.19 6.43 24.61
CA VAL A 281 -1.59 5.87 25.92
C VAL A 281 -0.40 5.12 26.49
N VAL A 282 -0.02 5.45 27.72
CA VAL A 282 1.12 4.89 28.43
C VAL A 282 0.62 4.17 29.66
N LEU A 283 0.98 2.89 29.78
CA LEU A 283 0.79 2.09 30.99
C LEU A 283 2.12 1.95 31.71
N VAL A 284 2.14 2.34 32.99
CA VAL A 284 3.31 2.21 33.86
C VAL A 284 3.02 1.14 34.90
N PHE A 285 3.84 0.09 34.95
CA PHE A 285 3.77 -0.97 35.96
C PHE A 285 4.70 -0.68 37.15
N GLU A 286 4.58 -1.43 38.25
CA GLU A 286 5.45 -1.25 39.43
C GLU A 286 6.94 -1.53 39.15
N ASP A 287 7.26 -2.41 38.20
CA ASP A 287 8.63 -2.81 37.82
C ASP A 287 9.22 -1.95 36.66
N ASP A 288 8.89 -0.66 36.53
CA ASP A 288 9.43 0.30 35.51
C ASP A 288 9.22 -0.08 34.02
N HIS A 289 8.24 -0.92 33.68
CA HIS A 289 7.95 -1.23 32.27
C HIS A 289 7.13 -0.10 31.62
N LEU A 290 7.74 0.63 30.66
CA LEU A 290 7.08 1.64 29.82
C LEU A 290 6.58 0.99 28.52
N LEU A 291 5.26 0.95 28.34
CA LEU A 291 4.62 0.34 27.16
C LEU A 291 3.83 1.40 26.37
N TRP A 292 4.15 1.55 25.07
CA TRP A 292 3.60 2.57 24.16
C TRP A 292 2.66 1.97 23.10
N LYS A 293 1.53 2.66 22.85
CA LYS A 293 0.82 2.63 21.55
C LYS A 293 0.38 4.05 21.14
N PRO A 294 0.58 4.46 19.87
CA PRO A 294 -0.07 5.67 19.35
C PRO A 294 -1.58 5.44 19.28
N CYS A 295 -2.34 6.28 19.98
CA CYS A 295 -3.80 6.29 19.99
C CYS A 295 -4.42 7.24 18.97
N SER A 296 -3.60 7.86 18.13
CA SER A 296 -4.07 8.28 16.83
C SER A 296 -4.11 7.05 15.92
N ARG A 297 -5.08 6.99 14.98
CA ARG A 297 -4.71 6.43 13.66
C ARG A 297 -3.33 7.03 13.39
N GLN A 298 -2.32 6.23 13.04
CA GLN A 298 -1.43 6.74 12.01
C GLN A 298 -2.38 7.01 10.84
N LEU A 299 -3.02 8.19 10.84
CA LEU A 299 -3.39 8.84 9.63
C LEU A 299 -2.02 8.91 8.96
N PRO A 300 -1.83 8.15 7.88
CA PRO A 300 -0.59 8.24 7.14
C PRO A 300 -0.36 9.73 6.94
N PRO A 301 0.79 10.28 7.37
CA PRO A 301 1.01 11.68 7.73
C PRO A 301 0.42 12.63 6.70
N ARG A 302 -0.87 13.02 6.81
CA ARG A 302 -1.73 13.46 5.69
C ARG A 302 -1.05 13.19 4.34
N ARG A 303 -0.73 11.90 4.03
CA ARG A 303 0.43 11.53 3.18
C ARG A 303 0.45 12.45 1.98
N GLN A 304 1.41 13.38 1.97
CA GLN A 304 1.51 14.37 0.91
C GLN A 304 1.49 13.57 -0.37
N LEU A 305 0.53 13.88 -1.22
CA LEU A 305 0.47 13.35 -2.56
C LEU A 305 1.85 13.59 -3.18
N LEU A 306 2.62 12.53 -3.33
CA LEU A 306 3.89 12.58 -4.04
C LEU A 306 3.53 12.63 -5.51
N THR A 307 3.93 13.73 -6.16
CA THR A 307 3.85 13.85 -7.60
C THR A 307 5.22 13.80 -8.22
N MET A 308 5.36 13.02 -9.29
CA MET A 308 6.54 13.01 -10.15
C MET A 308 6.11 13.05 -11.60
N GLN A 309 7.00 13.55 -12.47
CA GLN A 309 6.74 13.61 -13.91
C GLN A 309 7.53 12.52 -14.63
N LEU A 310 6.84 11.70 -15.43
CA LEU A 310 7.50 10.80 -16.37
C LEU A 310 8.03 11.57 -17.58
N SER A 311 9.17 11.14 -18.11
CA SER A 311 9.73 11.68 -19.35
C SER A 311 8.86 11.32 -20.55
N ALA A 312 9.02 12.04 -21.66
CA ALA A 312 8.30 11.75 -22.91
C ALA A 312 8.58 10.33 -23.44
N GLU A 313 9.80 9.83 -23.22
CA GLU A 313 10.21 8.47 -23.58
C GLU A 313 9.48 7.42 -22.72
N GLN A 314 9.40 7.66 -21.41
CA GLN A 314 8.67 6.79 -20.49
C GLN A 314 7.18 6.76 -20.79
N LEU A 315 6.59 7.86 -21.27
CA LEU A 315 5.18 7.96 -21.66
C LEU A 315 4.86 7.36 -23.04
N ALA A 316 5.86 7.12 -23.88
CA ALA A 316 5.65 6.69 -25.26
C ALA A 316 4.71 5.46 -25.41
N PRO A 317 4.77 4.43 -24.54
CA PRO A 317 3.84 3.29 -24.61
C PRO A 317 2.36 3.65 -24.41
N LEU A 318 2.06 4.76 -23.71
CA LEU A 318 0.69 5.24 -23.48
C LEU A 318 0.18 6.16 -24.59
N ARG A 319 1.04 6.67 -25.48
CA ARG A 319 0.67 7.59 -26.56
C ARG A 319 0.14 6.86 -27.80
N THR A 320 -0.73 5.89 -27.60
CA THR A 320 -1.45 5.25 -28.70
C THR A 320 -2.63 6.14 -29.13
N PRO A 321 -3.08 6.04 -30.40
CA PRO A 321 -4.27 6.74 -30.87
C PRO A 321 -5.50 6.46 -30.01
N GLU A 322 -5.66 5.21 -29.57
CA GLU A 322 -6.80 4.77 -28.76
C GLU A 322 -6.81 5.41 -27.37
N VAL A 323 -5.67 5.43 -26.68
CA VAL A 323 -5.58 6.04 -25.35
C VAL A 323 -5.77 7.56 -25.44
N THR A 324 -5.20 8.18 -26.48
CA THR A 324 -5.36 9.62 -26.72
C THR A 324 -6.81 9.98 -26.99
N GLN A 325 -7.50 9.21 -27.84
CA GLN A 325 -8.91 9.42 -28.13
C GLN A 325 -9.77 9.23 -26.87
N LEU A 326 -9.50 8.20 -26.06
CA LEU A 326 -10.20 7.98 -24.80
C LEU A 326 -10.04 9.19 -23.87
N ALA A 327 -8.82 9.71 -23.74
CA ALA A 327 -8.54 10.90 -22.94
C ALA A 327 -9.31 12.13 -23.40
N GLU A 328 -9.31 12.39 -24.70
CA GLU A 328 -10.00 13.54 -25.28
C GLU A 328 -11.51 13.44 -25.11
N MET A 329 -12.09 12.23 -25.24
CA MET A 329 -13.50 11.98 -24.92
C MET A 329 -13.82 12.35 -23.48
N PHE A 330 -13.04 11.88 -22.51
CA PHE A 330 -13.24 12.23 -21.09
C PHE A 330 -13.05 13.73 -20.84
N GLY A 331 -12.04 14.35 -21.44
CA GLY A 331 -11.76 15.78 -21.34
C GLY A 331 -12.88 16.66 -21.89
N ARG A 332 -13.46 16.32 -23.05
CA ARG A 332 -14.61 17.04 -23.65
C ARG A 332 -15.84 17.05 -22.75
N HIS A 333 -16.04 15.99 -21.97
CA HIS A 333 -17.16 15.84 -21.04
C HIS A 333 -16.83 16.30 -19.61
N GLY A 334 -15.63 16.87 -19.39
CA GLY A 334 -15.24 17.45 -18.11
C GLY A 334 -14.89 16.44 -17.01
N TYR A 335 -14.53 15.21 -17.39
CA TYR A 335 -14.13 14.17 -16.43
C TYR A 335 -12.63 13.93 -16.48
N GLU A 336 -12.03 13.75 -15.30
CA GLU A 336 -10.65 13.29 -15.20
C GLU A 336 -10.54 11.82 -15.59
N LEU A 337 -9.42 11.46 -16.23
CA LEU A 337 -9.07 10.09 -16.56
C LEU A 337 -7.60 9.86 -16.21
N ARG A 338 -7.32 8.85 -15.40
CA ARG A 338 -5.95 8.47 -15.04
C ARG A 338 -5.77 6.97 -15.19
N LEU A 339 -4.59 6.55 -15.64
CA LEU A 339 -4.16 5.17 -15.55
C LEU A 339 -4.00 4.79 -14.06
N ALA A 340 -4.34 3.57 -13.69
CA ALA A 340 -4.38 3.14 -12.30
C ALA A 340 -3.62 1.83 -12.05
N GLY A 341 -3.08 1.70 -10.84
CA GLY A 341 -2.63 0.43 -10.28
C GLY A 341 -1.50 -0.26 -11.04
N GLY A 342 -1.76 -1.50 -11.50
CA GLY A 342 -0.70 -2.37 -12.02
C GLY A 342 0.00 -1.82 -13.25
N ALA A 343 -0.71 -1.09 -14.10
CA ALA A 343 -0.14 -0.47 -15.29
C ALA A 343 0.82 0.67 -14.92
N VAL A 344 0.49 1.47 -13.89
CA VAL A 344 1.37 2.55 -13.39
C VAL A 344 2.67 1.97 -12.84
N ARG A 345 2.58 0.89 -12.05
CA ARG A 345 3.75 0.18 -11.53
C ARG A 345 4.67 -0.33 -12.65
N ASP A 346 4.08 -0.94 -13.68
CA ASP A 346 4.85 -1.53 -14.78
C ASP A 346 5.56 -0.43 -15.59
N MET A 347 4.86 0.67 -15.88
CA MET A 347 5.44 1.87 -16.50
C MET A 347 6.61 2.45 -15.68
N LEU A 348 6.45 2.59 -14.37
CA LEU A 348 7.52 3.05 -13.46
C LEU A 348 8.72 2.10 -13.38
N SER A 349 8.51 0.83 -13.73
CA SER A 349 9.57 -0.19 -13.80
C SER A 349 10.19 -0.31 -15.20
N GLY A 350 9.80 0.55 -16.16
CA GLY A 350 10.25 0.48 -17.55
C GLY A 350 9.68 -0.70 -18.34
N ILE A 351 8.59 -1.30 -17.87
CA ILE A 351 7.91 -2.44 -18.51
C ILE A 351 6.65 -1.94 -19.19
N VAL A 352 6.44 -2.33 -20.45
CA VAL A 352 5.19 -2.03 -21.17
C VAL A 352 4.05 -2.83 -20.52
N PRO A 353 3.02 -2.17 -19.98
CA PRO A 353 1.89 -2.86 -19.37
C PRO A 353 1.09 -3.65 -20.41
N ALA A 354 0.75 -4.89 -20.11
CA ALA A 354 -0.07 -5.73 -20.99
C ALA A 354 -1.54 -5.31 -21.00
N ASP A 355 -2.05 -4.87 -19.84
CA ASP A 355 -3.43 -4.42 -19.64
C ASP A 355 -3.40 -2.98 -19.09
N LEU A 356 -4.25 -2.11 -19.65
CA LEU A 356 -4.39 -0.71 -19.22
C LEU A 356 -5.70 -0.53 -18.45
N ASP A 357 -5.59 -0.35 -17.14
CA ASP A 357 -6.71 -0.05 -16.26
C ASP A 357 -6.82 1.45 -16.04
N PHE A 358 -7.98 2.04 -16.38
CA PHE A 358 -8.24 3.46 -16.14
C PHE A 358 -9.20 3.67 -14.98
N ALA A 359 -9.03 4.80 -14.30
CA ALA A 359 -9.89 5.27 -13.23
C ALA A 359 -10.41 6.68 -13.52
N THR A 360 -11.63 6.99 -13.06
CA THR A 360 -12.30 8.26 -13.29
C THR A 360 -13.33 8.56 -12.18
N PRO A 361 -13.57 9.84 -11.82
CA PRO A 361 -14.70 10.22 -10.98
C PRO A 361 -16.07 10.03 -11.68
N ALA A 362 -16.12 9.82 -12.99
CA ALA A 362 -17.36 9.58 -13.71
C ALA A 362 -18.02 8.27 -13.26
N THR A 363 -19.29 8.34 -12.88
CA THR A 363 -20.12 7.17 -12.54
C THR A 363 -20.38 6.28 -13.76
N PRO A 364 -20.78 5.01 -13.59
CA PRO A 364 -21.08 4.13 -14.72
C PRO A 364 -22.17 4.68 -15.64
N ASP A 365 -23.19 5.35 -15.08
CA ASP A 365 -24.25 5.99 -15.86
C ASP A 365 -23.73 7.17 -16.68
N GLN A 366 -22.86 8.01 -16.10
CA GLN A 366 -22.21 9.10 -16.82
C GLN A 366 -21.28 8.57 -17.92
N MET A 367 -20.52 7.50 -17.66
CA MET A 367 -19.67 6.86 -18.67
C MET A 367 -20.50 6.28 -19.81
N LYS A 368 -21.63 5.61 -19.54
CA LYS A 368 -22.54 5.11 -20.58
C LYS A 368 -23.08 6.24 -21.45
N ALA A 369 -23.50 7.34 -20.83
CA ALA A 369 -23.98 8.52 -21.56
C ALA A 369 -22.87 9.15 -22.42
N LEU A 370 -21.66 9.27 -21.88
CA LEU A 370 -20.47 9.76 -22.58
C LEU A 370 -20.16 8.88 -23.80
N PHE A 371 -20.02 7.57 -23.62
CA PHE A 371 -19.69 6.67 -24.72
C PHE A 371 -20.81 6.60 -25.77
N ALA A 372 -22.08 6.72 -25.37
CA ALA A 372 -23.18 6.82 -26.32
C ALA A 372 -23.12 8.11 -27.14
N ALA A 373 -22.80 9.25 -26.51
CA ALA A 373 -22.65 10.54 -27.20
C ALA A 373 -21.45 10.54 -28.17
N GLU A 374 -20.35 9.88 -27.80
CA GLU A 374 -19.15 9.73 -28.63
C GLU A 374 -19.23 8.54 -29.61
N GLN A 375 -20.40 7.87 -29.69
CA GLN A 375 -20.65 6.72 -30.57
C GLN A 375 -19.68 5.53 -30.38
N VAL A 376 -19.21 5.33 -29.15
CA VAL A 376 -18.30 4.25 -28.77
C VAL A 376 -19.06 3.03 -28.28
N ARG A 377 -18.74 1.86 -28.82
CA ARG A 377 -19.37 0.58 -28.45
C ARG A 377 -18.91 0.10 -27.07
N LEU A 378 -19.86 -0.33 -26.25
CA LEU A 378 -19.60 -1.01 -24.97
C LEU A 378 -19.62 -2.54 -25.14
N ILE A 379 -18.66 -3.23 -24.54
CA ILE A 379 -18.48 -4.70 -24.72
C ILE A 379 -19.04 -5.49 -23.54
N ASN A 380 -18.85 -5.00 -22.31
CA ASN A 380 -19.16 -5.77 -21.11
C ASN A 380 -19.83 -4.90 -20.04
N THR A 381 -21.06 -5.24 -19.68
CA THR A 381 -21.82 -4.61 -18.57
C THR A 381 -21.79 -5.45 -17.29
N LYS A 382 -21.16 -6.63 -17.28
CA LYS A 382 -21.08 -7.48 -16.06
C LYS A 382 -20.28 -6.80 -14.94
N GLY A 383 -19.30 -5.97 -15.29
CA GLY A 383 -18.49 -5.19 -14.33
C GLY A 383 -19.18 -3.93 -13.80
N GLU A 384 -20.33 -3.55 -14.36
CA GLU A 384 -21.01 -2.29 -14.05
C GLU A 384 -21.42 -2.19 -12.59
N LYS A 385 -21.86 -3.30 -11.99
CA LYS A 385 -22.20 -3.38 -10.55
C LYS A 385 -21.03 -3.05 -9.62
N HIS A 386 -19.80 -3.14 -10.12
CA HIS A 386 -18.60 -2.78 -9.39
C HIS A 386 -18.00 -1.45 -9.88
N GLY A 387 -18.66 -0.74 -10.80
CA GLY A 387 -18.21 0.54 -11.31
C GLY A 387 -17.34 0.48 -12.56
N THR A 388 -17.16 -0.70 -13.18
CA THR A 388 -16.30 -0.85 -14.37
C THR A 388 -17.12 -0.92 -15.65
N ILE A 389 -16.73 -0.09 -16.64
CA ILE A 389 -17.27 -0.10 -18.00
C ILE A 389 -16.13 -0.43 -18.97
N THR A 390 -16.36 -1.37 -19.87
CA THR A 390 -15.40 -1.73 -20.94
C THR A 390 -15.84 -1.13 -22.27
N ALA A 391 -15.07 -0.16 -22.76
CA ALA A 391 -15.29 0.50 -24.05
C ALA A 391 -14.38 -0.07 -25.14
N ARG A 392 -14.92 -0.20 -26.36
CA ARG A 392 -14.17 -0.60 -27.56
C ARG A 392 -13.75 0.65 -28.32
N VAL A 393 -12.53 1.13 -28.11
CA VAL A 393 -12.00 2.34 -28.74
C VAL A 393 -11.44 2.00 -30.13
N ASN A 394 -11.75 2.83 -31.13
CA ASN A 394 -11.42 2.61 -32.56
C ASN A 394 -11.83 1.24 -33.13
N ASP A 395 -12.83 0.58 -32.54
CA ASP A 395 -13.19 -0.82 -32.87
C ASP A 395 -12.02 -1.83 -32.75
N ALA A 396 -10.91 -1.44 -32.12
CA ALA A 396 -9.65 -2.18 -32.10
C ALA A 396 -9.27 -2.67 -30.69
N VAL A 397 -9.37 -1.81 -29.68
CA VAL A 397 -8.86 -2.09 -28.32
C VAL A 397 -9.98 -1.99 -27.30
N ASN A 398 -10.02 -2.95 -26.37
CA ASN A 398 -10.91 -2.90 -25.21
C ASN A 398 -10.20 -2.16 -24.09
N MET A 399 -10.83 -1.14 -23.52
CA MET A 399 -10.30 -0.38 -22.39
C MET A 399 -11.27 -0.44 -21.22
N GLU A 400 -10.76 -0.84 -20.06
CA GLU A 400 -11.54 -0.88 -18.83
C GLU A 400 -11.40 0.45 -18.09
N VAL A 401 -12.52 1.12 -17.87
CA VAL A 401 -12.60 2.36 -17.10
C VAL A 401 -13.45 2.12 -15.86
N THR A 402 -12.89 2.37 -14.69
CA THR A 402 -13.55 2.10 -13.40
C THR A 402 -13.79 3.39 -12.63
N THR A 403 -15.03 3.60 -12.18
CA THR A 403 -15.36 4.71 -11.28
C THR A 403 -14.60 4.58 -9.96
N LEU A 404 -14.05 5.69 -9.47
CA LEU A 404 -13.44 5.76 -8.14
C LEU A 404 -14.44 5.31 -7.09
N ARG A 405 -14.01 4.45 -6.15
CA ARG A 405 -14.92 3.86 -5.17
C ARG A 405 -14.28 3.62 -3.81
N ILE A 406 -15.12 3.39 -2.83
CA ILE A 406 -14.81 3.02 -1.45
C ILE A 406 -15.54 1.71 -1.17
N ASP A 407 -14.86 0.76 -0.51
CA ASP A 407 -15.49 -0.48 -0.08
C ASP A 407 -16.17 -0.23 1.30
N VAL A 408 -17.50 -0.36 1.39
CA VAL A 408 -18.29 0.01 2.60
C VAL A 408 -18.48 -1.17 3.54
N ALA A 409 -18.75 -2.35 2.99
CA ALA A 409 -18.84 -3.62 3.72
C ALA A 409 -18.50 -4.75 2.76
N THR A 410 -17.69 -5.71 3.23
CA THR A 410 -17.33 -6.89 2.46
C THR A 410 -17.61 -8.16 3.26
N ASP A 411 -18.42 -9.06 2.70
CA ASP A 411 -18.64 -10.40 3.28
C ASP A 411 -17.78 -11.48 2.59
N GLY A 412 -16.76 -11.07 1.83
CA GLY A 412 -15.91 -11.94 1.02
C GLY A 412 -16.56 -12.48 -0.26
N ARG A 413 -17.88 -12.29 -0.45
CA ARG A 413 -18.62 -12.66 -1.68
C ARG A 413 -19.19 -11.45 -2.41
N HIS A 414 -19.63 -10.41 -1.69
CA HIS A 414 -20.16 -9.17 -2.24
C HIS A 414 -19.48 -7.98 -1.55
N ALA A 415 -18.90 -7.08 -2.35
CA ALA A 415 -18.45 -5.78 -1.89
C ALA A 415 -19.54 -4.76 -2.23
N GLU A 416 -20.13 -4.15 -1.21
CA GLU A 416 -20.95 -2.96 -1.42
C GLU A 416 -19.99 -1.79 -1.63
N VAL A 417 -20.06 -1.19 -2.82
CA VAL A 417 -19.15 -0.12 -3.25
C VAL A 417 -19.89 1.21 -3.24
N GLN A 418 -19.27 2.23 -2.67
CA GLN A 418 -19.73 3.60 -2.76
C GLN A 418 -18.83 4.35 -3.73
N PHE A 419 -19.40 4.96 -4.77
CA PHE A 419 -18.62 5.81 -5.68
C PHE A 419 -18.19 7.10 -4.98
N THR A 420 -16.97 7.55 -5.29
CA THR A 420 -16.38 8.77 -4.75
C THR A 420 -15.75 9.57 -5.89
N THR A 421 -15.43 10.83 -5.63
CA THR A 421 -14.60 11.66 -6.52
C THR A 421 -13.19 11.87 -5.94
N ASP A 422 -12.92 11.30 -4.77
CA ASP A 422 -11.65 11.42 -4.07
C ASP A 422 -10.68 10.29 -4.46
N TRP A 423 -9.63 10.66 -5.20
CA TRP A 423 -8.55 9.78 -5.63
C TRP A 423 -7.78 9.14 -4.46
N GLN A 424 -7.60 9.85 -3.36
CA GLN A 424 -6.89 9.33 -2.19
C GLN A 424 -7.70 8.21 -1.52
N GLN A 425 -9.03 8.35 -1.49
CA GLN A 425 -9.92 7.31 -0.96
C GLN A 425 -9.92 6.06 -1.83
N ASP A 426 -9.91 6.21 -3.16
CA ASP A 426 -9.78 5.06 -4.08
C ASP A 426 -8.41 4.38 -3.95
N ALA A 427 -7.32 5.15 -3.83
CA ALA A 427 -6.01 4.57 -3.55
C ALA A 427 -5.98 3.85 -2.19
N GLY A 428 -6.67 4.40 -1.18
CA GLY A 428 -6.70 3.90 0.19
C GLY A 428 -7.35 2.52 0.36
N ARG A 429 -8.28 2.14 -0.53
CA ARG A 429 -8.91 0.81 -0.54
C ARG A 429 -8.10 -0.27 -1.27
N ARG A 430 -7.07 0.11 -2.02
CA ARG A 430 -6.25 -0.84 -2.79
C ARG A 430 -5.42 -1.70 -1.87
N ASP A 431 -4.94 -2.82 -2.39
CA ASP A 431 -4.25 -3.83 -1.61
C ASP A 431 -2.85 -3.39 -1.20
N LEU A 432 -2.00 -3.07 -2.18
CA LEU A 432 -0.57 -2.82 -2.00
C LEU A 432 -0.19 -1.40 -2.42
N THR A 433 0.79 -0.81 -1.74
CA THR A 433 1.28 0.56 -2.02
C THR A 433 1.73 0.72 -3.47
N VAL A 434 2.49 -0.24 -4.00
CA VAL A 434 2.94 -0.30 -5.39
C VAL A 434 1.81 -0.39 -6.42
N ASN A 435 0.59 -0.76 -6.00
CA ASN A 435 -0.62 -0.84 -6.84
C ASN A 435 -1.62 0.29 -6.54
N ALA A 436 -1.27 1.25 -5.68
CA ALA A 436 -2.14 2.32 -5.22
C ALA A 436 -1.83 3.69 -5.83
N MET A 437 -1.06 3.71 -6.91
CA MET A 437 -0.67 4.91 -7.64
C MET A 437 -1.55 5.13 -8.88
N PHE A 438 -1.64 6.40 -9.32
CA PHE A 438 -2.27 6.79 -10.58
C PHE A 438 -1.30 7.54 -11.48
N LEU A 439 -1.53 7.56 -12.78
CA LEU A 439 -0.74 8.30 -13.76
C LEU A 439 -1.70 9.04 -14.70
N ASP A 440 -1.61 10.37 -14.75
CA ASP A 440 -2.30 11.13 -15.80
C ASP A 440 -1.54 11.02 -17.14
N LEU A 441 -2.18 11.48 -18.21
CA LEU A 441 -1.63 11.39 -19.56
C LEU A 441 -0.63 12.51 -19.89
N ASN A 442 -0.49 13.50 -19.01
CA ASN A 442 0.57 14.50 -19.08
C ASN A 442 1.89 13.95 -18.53
N GLY A 443 1.85 12.85 -17.77
CA GLY A 443 3.01 12.23 -17.15
C GLY A 443 3.07 12.34 -15.64
N THR A 444 2.09 12.96 -15.00
CA THR A 444 2.07 13.16 -13.56
C THR A 444 1.64 11.88 -12.87
N VAL A 445 2.52 11.29 -12.09
CA VAL A 445 2.18 10.18 -11.20
C VAL A 445 1.66 10.75 -9.88
N TYR A 446 0.58 10.16 -9.37
CA TYR A 446 -0.04 10.50 -8.10
C TYR A 446 0.14 9.33 -7.14
N ASP A 447 0.98 9.51 -6.12
CA ASP A 447 1.24 8.51 -5.09
C ASP A 447 0.85 9.03 -3.70
N TYR A 448 -0.21 8.45 -3.15
CA TYR A 448 -0.74 8.78 -1.82
C TYR A 448 -0.18 7.90 -0.71
N PHE A 449 0.52 6.80 -1.05
CA PHE A 449 0.87 5.76 -0.10
C PHE A 449 2.34 5.31 -0.17
N ASN A 450 3.20 6.12 -0.79
CA ASN A 450 4.62 5.86 -0.93
C ASN A 450 4.94 4.59 -1.75
N GLY A 451 4.05 4.27 -2.71
CA GLY A 451 4.20 3.16 -3.64
C GLY A 451 5.42 3.30 -4.54
N TYR A 452 5.85 4.51 -4.89
CA TYR A 452 7.04 4.71 -5.71
C TYR A 452 8.32 4.32 -4.95
N GLU A 453 8.50 4.81 -3.72
CA GLU A 453 9.65 4.45 -2.89
C GLU A 453 9.68 2.94 -2.60
N ASP A 454 8.52 2.36 -2.27
CA ASP A 454 8.40 0.92 -2.08
C ASP A 454 8.77 0.13 -3.35
N LEU A 455 8.38 0.62 -4.53
CA LEU A 455 8.78 0.01 -5.79
C LEU A 455 10.30 0.10 -6.03
N GLN A 456 10.92 1.25 -5.77
CA GLN A 456 12.37 1.46 -5.90
C GLN A 456 13.17 0.52 -4.98
N HIS A 457 12.73 0.36 -3.73
CA HIS A 457 13.37 -0.53 -2.76
C HIS A 457 12.86 -1.98 -2.82
N ARG A 458 12.03 -2.32 -3.80
CA ARG A 458 11.44 -3.66 -3.98
C ARG A 458 10.72 -4.18 -2.72
N ARG A 459 10.08 -3.28 -1.97
CA ARG A 459 9.30 -3.57 -0.76
C ARG A 459 7.83 -3.78 -1.12
N ILE A 460 7.22 -4.83 -0.60
CA ILE A 460 5.81 -5.13 -0.83
C ILE A 460 5.04 -4.91 0.45
N ARG A 461 4.29 -3.80 0.48
CA ARG A 461 3.54 -3.33 1.64
C ARG A 461 2.07 -3.20 1.33
N PHE A 462 1.24 -3.48 2.33
CA PHE A 462 -0.17 -3.15 2.28
C PHE A 462 -0.39 -1.65 2.40
N VAL A 463 -1.47 -1.16 1.79
CA VAL A 463 -1.93 0.22 2.02
C VAL A 463 -2.54 0.30 3.41
N GLY A 464 -1.87 0.98 4.36
CA GLY A 464 -2.36 1.06 5.73
C GLY A 464 -2.11 -0.23 6.53
N ASP A 465 -3.09 -0.64 7.34
CA ASP A 465 -2.97 -1.83 8.20
C ASP A 465 -3.19 -3.14 7.42
N PRO A 466 -2.21 -4.08 7.40
CA PRO A 466 -2.31 -5.34 6.66
C PRO A 466 -3.53 -6.19 7.05
N SER A 467 -3.85 -6.29 8.35
CA SER A 467 -4.98 -7.10 8.83
C SER A 467 -6.31 -6.56 8.31
N THR A 468 -6.51 -5.25 8.40
CA THR A 468 -7.69 -4.58 7.85
C THR A 468 -7.84 -4.85 6.36
N ARG A 469 -6.75 -4.71 5.59
CA ARG A 469 -6.77 -4.96 4.14
C ARG A 469 -7.09 -6.41 3.82
N ILE A 470 -6.50 -7.38 4.52
CA ILE A 470 -6.78 -8.80 4.32
C ILE A 470 -8.24 -9.14 4.67
N GLN A 471 -8.80 -8.56 5.73
CA GLN A 471 -10.20 -8.82 6.12
C GLN A 471 -11.21 -8.29 5.11
N GLU A 472 -10.87 -7.22 4.38
CA GLU A 472 -11.70 -6.72 3.27
C GLU A 472 -11.83 -7.73 2.14
N ASP A 473 -10.72 -8.37 1.74
CA ASP A 473 -10.71 -9.49 0.78
C ASP A 473 -9.56 -10.44 1.11
N TYR A 474 -9.88 -11.62 1.67
CA TYR A 474 -8.87 -12.61 2.06
C TYR A 474 -8.02 -13.10 0.89
N LEU A 475 -8.46 -12.95 -0.37
CA LEU A 475 -7.62 -13.25 -1.53
C LEU A 475 -6.35 -12.37 -1.58
N ARG A 476 -6.34 -11.23 -0.89
CA ARG A 476 -5.16 -10.35 -0.77
C ARG A 476 -3.97 -11.05 -0.11
N ILE A 477 -4.18 -12.13 0.66
CA ILE A 477 -3.10 -13.00 1.15
C ILE A 477 -2.31 -13.57 -0.04
N LEU A 478 -2.99 -14.22 -0.99
CA LEU A 478 -2.32 -14.82 -2.15
C LEU A 478 -1.77 -13.75 -3.10
N ARG A 479 -2.47 -12.61 -3.24
CA ARG A 479 -1.97 -11.48 -4.04
C ARG A 479 -0.68 -10.91 -3.47
N TYR A 480 -0.55 -10.82 -2.14
CA TYR A 480 0.69 -10.42 -1.48
C TYR A 480 1.85 -11.32 -1.92
N PHE A 481 1.72 -12.64 -1.79
CA PHE A 481 2.76 -13.59 -2.22
C PHE A 481 3.04 -13.53 -3.72
N ARG A 482 2.01 -13.39 -4.56
CA ARG A 482 2.19 -13.23 -6.01
C ARG A 482 3.03 -12.00 -6.33
N PHE A 483 2.68 -10.84 -5.77
CA PHE A 483 3.40 -9.60 -6.04
C PHE A 483 4.78 -9.59 -5.38
N PHE A 484 4.94 -10.26 -4.25
CA PHE A 484 6.24 -10.51 -3.64
C PHE A 484 7.16 -11.28 -4.58
N GLY A 485 6.72 -12.42 -5.12
CA GLY A 485 7.49 -13.19 -6.12
C GLY A 485 7.79 -12.38 -7.38
N ARG A 486 6.86 -11.53 -7.82
CA ARG A 486 7.06 -10.69 -9.00
C ARG A 486 8.09 -9.59 -8.78
N LEU A 487 8.07 -8.91 -7.64
CA LEU A 487 8.73 -7.60 -7.47
C LEU A 487 9.88 -7.60 -6.45
N SER A 488 9.86 -8.51 -5.46
CA SER A 488 10.88 -8.53 -4.41
C SER A 488 12.29 -8.79 -4.97
N GLY A 489 13.29 -8.25 -4.27
CA GLY A 489 14.70 -8.53 -4.52
C GLY A 489 15.23 -9.78 -3.80
N SER A 490 14.49 -10.29 -2.81
CA SER A 490 14.90 -11.43 -1.98
C SER A 490 13.68 -12.25 -1.54
N ALA A 491 13.87 -13.57 -1.40
CA ALA A 491 12.84 -14.47 -0.86
C ALA A 491 12.50 -14.16 0.61
N ASP A 492 13.45 -13.66 1.40
CA ASP A 492 13.28 -13.41 2.85
C ASP A 492 12.92 -11.95 3.18
N GLY A 493 12.72 -11.10 2.17
CA GLY A 493 12.45 -9.66 2.33
C GLY A 493 11.05 -9.31 2.85
N HIS A 494 10.36 -10.23 3.53
CA HIS A 494 9.00 -10.06 4.01
C HIS A 494 8.92 -9.09 5.19
N GLU A 495 7.82 -8.33 5.27
CA GLU A 495 7.54 -7.53 6.46
C GLU A 495 6.91 -8.37 7.56
N ALA A 496 7.46 -8.30 8.77
CA ALA A 496 6.95 -9.04 9.91
C ALA A 496 5.44 -8.79 10.16
N ALA A 497 4.99 -7.53 10.00
CA ALA A 497 3.58 -7.16 10.14
C ALA A 497 2.69 -7.84 9.08
N ALA A 498 3.16 -7.93 7.83
CA ALA A 498 2.43 -8.61 6.76
C ALA A 498 2.31 -10.11 7.04
N LEU A 499 3.39 -10.77 7.47
CA LEU A 499 3.36 -12.19 7.80
C LEU A 499 2.47 -12.49 9.00
N SER A 500 2.50 -11.65 10.05
CA SER A 500 1.60 -11.80 11.21
C SER A 500 0.14 -11.70 10.78
N ALA A 501 -0.20 -10.69 9.98
CA ALA A 501 -1.55 -10.49 9.49
C ALA A 501 -2.03 -11.66 8.60
N VAL A 502 -1.15 -12.22 7.76
CA VAL A 502 -1.46 -13.43 6.98
C VAL A 502 -1.77 -14.60 7.91
N ARG A 503 -0.91 -14.88 8.89
CA ARG A 503 -1.10 -15.99 9.84
C ARG A 503 -2.42 -15.87 10.60
N GLU A 504 -2.74 -14.69 11.10
CA GLU A 504 -3.95 -14.42 11.88
C GLU A 504 -5.24 -14.54 11.05
N ASN A 505 -5.16 -14.31 9.73
CA ASN A 505 -6.33 -14.23 8.85
C ASN A 505 -6.40 -15.35 7.79
N ALA A 506 -5.47 -16.31 7.80
CA ALA A 506 -5.39 -17.40 6.81
C ALA A 506 -6.71 -18.19 6.69
N ALA A 507 -7.41 -18.39 7.81
CA ALA A 507 -8.70 -19.09 7.85
C ALA A 507 -9.79 -18.43 6.99
N GLY A 508 -9.71 -17.11 6.78
CA GLY A 508 -10.66 -16.40 5.92
C GLY A 508 -10.61 -16.80 4.45
N LEU A 509 -9.50 -17.40 3.98
CA LEU A 509 -9.42 -17.95 2.62
C LEU A 509 -10.45 -19.05 2.35
N ALA A 510 -10.95 -19.74 3.38
CA ALA A 510 -12.04 -20.71 3.26
C ALA A 510 -13.33 -20.10 2.68
N ARG A 511 -13.52 -18.78 2.78
CA ARG A 511 -14.67 -18.04 2.23
C ARG A 511 -14.52 -17.69 0.75
N ILE A 512 -13.29 -17.76 0.22
CA ILE A 512 -12.97 -17.37 -1.15
C ILE A 512 -13.16 -18.56 -2.11
N SER A 513 -13.72 -18.28 -3.28
CA SER A 513 -13.97 -19.31 -4.30
C SER A 513 -12.67 -19.99 -4.76
N GLY A 514 -12.78 -21.28 -5.09
CA GLY A 514 -11.64 -22.10 -5.50
C GLY A 514 -10.95 -21.56 -6.74
N GLU A 515 -11.74 -21.09 -7.72
CA GLU A 515 -11.26 -20.57 -8.99
C GLU A 515 -10.39 -19.33 -8.79
N ARG A 516 -10.80 -18.43 -7.89
CA ARG A 516 -10.03 -17.22 -7.56
C ARG A 516 -8.71 -17.57 -6.89
N ILE A 517 -8.73 -18.50 -5.93
CA ILE A 517 -7.52 -19.01 -5.27
C ILE A 517 -6.58 -19.64 -6.30
N TRP A 518 -7.09 -20.54 -7.15
CA TRP A 518 -6.29 -21.22 -8.15
C TRP A 518 -5.67 -20.24 -9.15
N SER A 519 -6.40 -19.20 -9.55
CA SER A 519 -5.86 -18.17 -10.44
C SER A 519 -4.64 -17.45 -9.86
N GLU A 520 -4.63 -17.18 -8.55
CA GLU A 520 -3.50 -16.54 -7.86
C GLU A 520 -2.38 -17.55 -7.64
N LEU A 521 -2.71 -18.77 -7.20
CA LEU A 521 -1.73 -19.83 -6.95
C LEU A 521 -0.95 -20.23 -8.19
N LYS A 522 -1.60 -20.30 -9.36
CA LYS A 522 -0.91 -20.53 -10.64
C LYS A 522 0.14 -19.46 -10.94
N ARG A 523 -0.17 -18.20 -10.66
CA ARG A 523 0.74 -17.07 -10.89
C ARG A 523 1.88 -17.04 -9.88
N ILE A 524 1.65 -17.53 -8.66
CA ILE A 524 2.71 -17.72 -7.65
C ILE A 524 3.65 -18.82 -8.13
N LEU A 525 3.12 -19.99 -8.52
CA LEU A 525 3.90 -21.16 -8.94
C LEU A 525 4.71 -20.93 -10.22
N ALA A 526 4.19 -20.12 -11.15
CA ALA A 526 4.92 -19.71 -12.35
C ALA A 526 5.88 -18.53 -12.11
N GLY A 527 5.90 -17.96 -10.90
CA GLY A 527 6.69 -16.79 -10.54
C GLY A 527 8.08 -17.13 -9.98
N ARG A 528 8.85 -16.08 -9.69
CA ARG A 528 10.11 -16.21 -8.94
C ARG A 528 9.82 -16.54 -7.48
N TYR A 529 10.79 -17.18 -6.83
CA TYR A 529 10.72 -17.61 -5.43
C TYR A 529 9.52 -18.52 -5.12
N HIS A 530 8.96 -19.21 -6.12
CA HIS A 530 7.73 -19.98 -5.94
C HIS A 530 7.89 -21.08 -4.87
N ARG A 531 9.09 -21.67 -4.76
CA ARG A 531 9.41 -22.66 -3.73
C ARG A 531 9.31 -22.04 -2.34
N GLU A 532 10.06 -20.97 -2.11
CA GLU A 532 10.16 -20.27 -0.82
C GLU A 532 8.81 -19.68 -0.39
N LEU A 533 8.07 -19.11 -1.33
CA LEU A 533 6.75 -18.54 -1.07
C LEU A 533 5.72 -19.60 -0.70
N MET A 534 5.74 -20.76 -1.38
CA MET A 534 4.88 -21.88 -1.02
C MET A 534 5.20 -22.41 0.37
N LEU A 535 6.47 -22.62 0.71
CA LEU A 535 6.88 -23.06 2.04
C LEU A 535 6.48 -22.05 3.12
N THR A 536 6.73 -20.76 2.88
CA THR A 536 6.32 -19.67 3.77
C THR A 536 4.79 -19.67 3.99
N MET A 537 3.99 -19.85 2.94
CA MET A 537 2.53 -19.95 3.06
C MET A 537 2.09 -21.16 3.91
N LEU A 538 2.77 -22.30 3.78
CA LEU A 538 2.50 -23.48 4.59
C LEU A 538 2.80 -23.22 6.07
N ASP A 539 3.95 -22.60 6.38
CA ASP A 539 4.35 -22.23 7.73
C ASP A 539 3.40 -21.20 8.39
N LEU A 540 2.70 -20.42 7.58
CA LEU A 540 1.69 -19.45 8.02
C LEU A 540 0.28 -20.06 8.16
N GLY A 541 0.11 -21.35 7.89
CA GLY A 541 -1.17 -22.05 8.00
C GLY A 541 -2.11 -21.82 6.83
N VAL A 542 -1.63 -21.40 5.67
CA VAL A 542 -2.47 -21.18 4.47
C VAL A 542 -2.92 -22.51 3.84
N GLY A 543 -2.09 -23.55 3.91
CA GLY A 543 -2.27 -24.84 3.23
C GLY A 543 -3.68 -25.45 3.34
N PRO A 544 -4.22 -25.65 4.55
CA PRO A 544 -5.55 -26.24 4.75
C PRO A 544 -6.68 -25.45 4.05
N HIS A 545 -6.54 -24.14 3.88
CA HIS A 545 -7.57 -23.28 3.31
C HIS A 545 -7.54 -23.21 1.78
N ILE A 546 -6.44 -23.64 1.17
CA ILE A 546 -6.25 -23.74 -0.28
C ILE A 546 -6.35 -25.18 -0.81
N GLY A 547 -6.77 -26.13 0.03
CA GLY A 547 -7.09 -27.51 -0.39
C GLY A 547 -5.91 -28.47 -0.35
N LEU A 548 -4.81 -28.10 0.32
CA LEU A 548 -3.70 -29.01 0.57
C LEU A 548 -4.00 -29.93 1.78
N PRO A 549 -3.40 -31.13 1.83
CA PRO A 549 -3.55 -32.02 2.96
C PRO A 549 -2.98 -31.41 4.26
N PRO A 550 -3.36 -31.91 5.44
CA PRO A 550 -2.84 -31.42 6.73
C PRO A 550 -1.32 -31.53 6.87
N ASP A 551 -0.73 -32.54 6.23
CA ASP A 551 0.72 -32.76 6.15
C ASP A 551 1.16 -32.84 4.68
N PRO A 552 1.42 -31.70 4.01
CA PRO A 552 1.92 -31.69 2.64
C PRO A 552 3.36 -32.20 2.54
N ASP A 553 3.72 -32.86 1.44
CA ASP A 553 5.09 -33.34 1.21
C ASP A 553 6.04 -32.21 0.77
N THR A 554 6.50 -31.42 1.72
CA THR A 554 7.40 -30.28 1.44
C THR A 554 8.77 -30.71 0.92
N ALA A 555 9.20 -31.93 1.25
CA ALA A 555 10.48 -32.48 0.80
C ALA A 555 10.43 -32.85 -0.69
N GLU A 556 9.38 -33.54 -1.14
CA GLU A 556 9.19 -33.80 -2.58
C GLU A 556 8.94 -32.51 -3.34
N PHE A 557 8.15 -31.57 -2.79
CA PHE A 557 7.96 -30.25 -3.38
C PHE A 557 9.29 -29.49 -3.61
N GLY A 558 10.21 -29.53 -2.64
CA GLY A 558 11.54 -28.96 -2.81
C GLY A 558 12.32 -29.61 -3.96
N ARG A 559 12.33 -30.96 -4.03
CA ARG A 559 13.01 -31.71 -5.08
C ARG A 559 12.44 -31.44 -6.47
N ILE A 560 11.11 -31.35 -6.61
CA ILE A 560 10.49 -31.06 -7.90
C ILE A 560 10.80 -29.63 -8.36
N CYS A 561 10.80 -28.64 -7.47
CA CYS A 561 11.19 -27.27 -7.81
C CYS A 561 12.64 -27.22 -8.34
N GLU A 562 13.57 -27.93 -7.70
CA GLU A 562 14.96 -28.02 -8.15
C GLU A 562 15.09 -28.71 -9.52
N ARG A 563 14.36 -29.82 -9.74
CA ARG A 563 14.34 -30.49 -11.05
C ARG A 563 13.75 -29.60 -12.15
N MET A 564 12.73 -28.82 -11.84
CA MET A 564 12.01 -28.01 -12.83
C MET A 564 12.65 -26.63 -13.09
N GLU A 565 13.75 -26.29 -12.40
CA GLU A 565 14.41 -24.98 -12.54
C GLU A 565 14.87 -24.68 -13.98
N ALA A 566 15.30 -25.71 -14.71
CA ALA A 566 15.72 -25.59 -16.12
C ALA A 566 14.55 -25.57 -17.13
N VAL A 567 13.31 -25.77 -16.68
CA VAL A 567 12.13 -25.78 -17.54
C VAL A 567 11.58 -24.36 -17.66
N GLN A 568 11.51 -23.84 -18.89
CA GLN A 568 11.16 -22.43 -19.14
C GLN A 568 9.74 -22.06 -18.65
N GLU A 569 8.78 -23.00 -18.73
CA GLU A 569 7.38 -22.80 -18.29
C GLU A 569 6.80 -24.10 -17.72
N PRO A 570 7.09 -24.45 -16.46
CA PRO A 570 6.53 -25.63 -15.83
C PRO A 570 5.01 -25.47 -15.68
N GLN A 571 4.25 -26.55 -15.90
CA GLN A 571 2.82 -26.54 -15.58
C GLN A 571 2.65 -26.38 -14.05
N PRO A 572 1.89 -25.38 -13.54
CA PRO A 572 1.77 -25.16 -12.10
C PRO A 572 1.27 -26.38 -11.33
N ILE A 573 0.39 -27.17 -11.94
CA ILE A 573 -0.14 -28.37 -11.30
C ILE A 573 0.91 -29.49 -11.17
N THR A 574 1.92 -29.54 -12.06
CA THR A 574 3.05 -30.47 -11.97
C THR A 574 3.88 -30.19 -10.71
N LEU A 575 4.13 -28.91 -10.40
CA LEU A 575 4.83 -28.51 -9.17
C LEU A 575 3.96 -28.82 -7.93
N LEU A 576 2.69 -28.42 -7.97
CA LEU A 576 1.77 -28.58 -6.84
C LEU A 576 1.51 -30.06 -6.50
N ALA A 577 1.57 -30.96 -7.48
CA ALA A 577 1.51 -32.41 -7.26
C ALA A 577 2.62 -32.93 -6.34
N GLY A 578 3.77 -32.24 -6.26
CA GLY A 578 4.84 -32.53 -5.32
C GLY A 578 4.44 -32.38 -3.85
N LEU A 579 3.39 -31.61 -3.53
CA LEU A 579 2.87 -31.46 -2.16
C LEU A 579 1.86 -32.54 -1.76
N LEU A 580 1.46 -33.40 -2.69
CA LEU A 580 0.43 -34.42 -2.51
C LEU A 580 1.07 -35.80 -2.48
N ARG A 581 0.52 -36.72 -1.69
CA ARG A 581 0.98 -38.11 -1.57
C ARG A 581 0.12 -39.12 -2.31
N THR A 582 -1.18 -38.84 -2.43
CA THR A 582 -2.15 -39.82 -2.92
C THR A 582 -3.08 -39.26 -4.00
N PRO A 583 -3.62 -40.10 -4.90
CA PRO A 583 -4.67 -39.71 -5.85
C PRO A 583 -5.90 -39.07 -5.18
N GLU A 584 -6.25 -39.51 -3.96
CA GLU A 584 -7.36 -39.00 -3.18
C GLU A 584 -7.13 -37.54 -2.75
N GLU A 585 -5.92 -37.20 -2.32
CA GLU A 585 -5.53 -35.82 -1.99
C GLU A 585 -5.60 -34.90 -3.22
N MET A 586 -5.20 -35.40 -4.40
CA MET A 586 -5.32 -34.67 -5.66
C MET A 586 -6.78 -34.39 -6.03
N MET A 587 -7.67 -35.35 -5.80
CA MET A 587 -9.10 -35.16 -6.02
C MET A 587 -9.71 -34.18 -4.99
N ALA A 588 -9.27 -34.20 -3.73
CA ALA A 588 -9.67 -33.22 -2.72
C ALA A 588 -9.22 -31.79 -3.09
N LEU A 589 -7.98 -31.64 -3.56
CA LEU A 589 -7.45 -30.37 -4.07
C LEU A 589 -8.32 -29.85 -5.23
N HIS A 590 -8.65 -30.73 -6.20
CA HIS A 590 -9.54 -30.38 -7.30
C HIS A 590 -10.93 -29.93 -6.82
N GLN A 591 -11.51 -30.63 -5.84
CA GLN A 591 -12.81 -30.25 -5.28
C GLN A 591 -12.79 -28.84 -4.66
N ARG A 592 -11.68 -28.46 -4.02
CA ARG A 592 -11.50 -27.15 -3.38
C ARG A 592 -11.19 -26.03 -4.37
N LEU A 593 -10.32 -26.29 -5.36
CA LEU A 593 -9.79 -25.30 -6.28
C LEU A 593 -10.53 -25.20 -7.62
N LYS A 594 -11.42 -26.16 -7.91
CA LYS A 594 -12.20 -26.22 -9.16
C LYS A 594 -11.31 -26.19 -10.40
N LEU A 595 -10.26 -27.01 -10.38
CA LEU A 595 -9.30 -27.14 -11.48
C LEU A 595 -9.99 -27.50 -12.80
N SER A 596 -9.42 -27.07 -13.92
CA SER A 596 -9.86 -27.54 -15.24
C SER A 596 -9.67 -29.05 -15.38
N ALA A 597 -10.40 -29.68 -16.33
CA ALA A 597 -10.25 -31.11 -16.59
C ALA A 597 -8.80 -31.51 -16.93
N PHE A 598 -8.10 -30.68 -17.72
CA PHE A 598 -6.70 -30.90 -18.04
C PHE A 598 -5.81 -30.86 -16.79
N GLU A 599 -5.94 -29.82 -15.96
CA GLU A 599 -5.13 -29.68 -14.73
C GLU A 599 -5.41 -30.82 -13.74
N ARG A 600 -6.69 -31.18 -13.54
CA ARG A 600 -7.09 -32.30 -12.69
C ARG A 600 -6.46 -33.61 -13.18
N ASP A 601 -6.60 -33.93 -14.46
CA ASP A 601 -6.16 -35.20 -15.02
C ASP A 601 -4.63 -35.29 -15.08
N LEU A 602 -3.93 -34.18 -15.35
CA LEU A 602 -2.47 -34.11 -15.30
C LEU A 602 -1.95 -34.34 -13.87
N GLY A 603 -2.50 -33.64 -12.88
CA GLY A 603 -2.12 -33.83 -11.47
C GLY A 603 -2.37 -35.26 -11.00
N LEU A 604 -3.52 -35.84 -11.35
CA LEU A 604 -3.85 -37.23 -11.03
C LEU A 604 -2.87 -38.20 -11.70
N PHE A 605 -2.54 -37.98 -12.98
CA PHE A 605 -1.60 -38.79 -13.72
C PHE A 605 -0.21 -38.79 -13.07
N ILE A 606 0.30 -37.63 -12.68
CA ILE A 606 1.61 -37.48 -12.03
C ILE A 606 1.61 -38.19 -10.67
N VAL A 607 0.65 -37.92 -9.80
CA VAL A 607 0.61 -38.53 -8.45
C VAL A 607 0.47 -40.06 -8.55
N THR A 608 -0.24 -40.56 -9.56
CA THR A 608 -0.40 -42.00 -9.77
C THR A 608 0.89 -42.67 -10.25
N HIS A 609 1.64 -42.03 -11.16
CA HIS A 609 2.74 -42.69 -11.86
C HIS A 609 4.13 -42.24 -11.41
N ARG A 610 4.31 -41.15 -10.65
CA ARG A 610 5.64 -40.56 -10.37
C ARG A 610 6.65 -41.55 -9.81
N ASP A 611 6.19 -42.48 -8.98
CA ASP A 611 7.02 -43.49 -8.30
C ASP A 611 7.26 -44.75 -9.15
N ASP A 612 6.42 -44.98 -10.17
CA ASP A 612 6.48 -46.14 -11.06
C ASP A 612 7.57 -45.97 -12.13
N THR A 613 8.84 -46.01 -11.72
CA THR A 613 9.96 -45.92 -12.66
C THR A 613 10.14 -47.25 -13.37
N PRO A 614 9.99 -47.31 -14.70
CA PRO A 614 10.17 -48.55 -15.44
C PRO A 614 11.61 -49.05 -15.32
N PRO A 615 11.84 -50.38 -15.35
CA PRO A 615 13.18 -50.94 -15.30
C PRO A 615 14.02 -50.48 -16.51
N PRO A 616 15.36 -50.48 -16.40
CA PRO A 616 16.24 -50.12 -17.50
C PRO A 616 15.92 -50.93 -18.76
N HIS A 617 15.65 -50.22 -19.87
CA HIS A 617 15.31 -50.83 -21.15
C HIS A 617 16.34 -50.40 -22.22
N PRO A 618 16.77 -51.31 -23.13
CA PRO A 618 17.74 -50.97 -24.20
C PRO A 618 17.33 -49.77 -25.06
N GLN A 619 16.03 -49.55 -25.19
CA GLN A 619 15.43 -48.34 -25.77
C GLN A 619 14.75 -47.52 -24.66
N PRO A 620 15.33 -46.39 -24.20
CA PRO A 620 14.84 -45.64 -23.05
C PRO A 620 13.41 -45.08 -23.18
N LEU A 621 12.95 -44.76 -24.40
CA LEU A 621 11.60 -44.24 -24.64
C LEU A 621 10.52 -45.32 -24.55
N ARG A 622 10.89 -46.58 -24.66
CA ARG A 622 9.97 -47.70 -24.87
C ARG A 622 8.89 -47.84 -23.80
N PRO A 623 9.20 -47.81 -22.49
CA PRO A 623 8.17 -47.97 -21.47
C PRO A 623 7.14 -46.84 -21.52
N TYR A 624 7.58 -45.63 -21.89
CA TYR A 624 6.73 -44.46 -22.01
C TYR A 624 5.88 -44.48 -23.29
N GLN A 625 6.40 -45.03 -24.39
CA GLN A 625 5.63 -45.27 -25.61
C GLN A 625 4.51 -46.30 -25.35
N GLN A 626 4.80 -47.36 -24.59
CA GLN A 626 3.80 -48.34 -24.16
C GLN A 626 2.75 -47.70 -23.25
N LEU A 627 3.18 -46.91 -22.26
CA LEU A 627 2.27 -46.14 -21.39
C LEU A 627 1.34 -45.22 -22.21
N LEU A 628 1.86 -44.53 -23.23
CA LEU A 628 1.05 -43.73 -24.13
C LEU A 628 0.05 -44.59 -24.93
N ALA A 629 0.50 -45.75 -25.40
CA ALA A 629 -0.32 -46.66 -26.18
C ALA A 629 -1.48 -47.27 -25.37
N ASP A 630 -1.27 -47.48 -24.07
CA ASP A 630 -2.30 -47.94 -23.13
C ASP A 630 -3.24 -46.82 -22.65
N TYR A 631 -2.80 -45.56 -22.74
CA TYR A 631 -3.59 -44.40 -22.33
C TYR A 631 -4.90 -44.28 -23.13
N ARG A 632 -6.05 -44.55 -22.52
CA ARG A 632 -7.34 -44.72 -23.24
C ARG A 632 -7.94 -43.43 -23.82
N ALA A 633 -7.53 -42.28 -23.32
CA ALA A 633 -8.04 -40.99 -23.78
C ALA A 633 -7.24 -40.48 -25.00
N SER A 634 -7.29 -39.18 -25.25
CA SER A 634 -6.57 -38.56 -26.37
C SER A 634 -5.07 -38.82 -26.27
N LYS A 635 -4.48 -39.45 -27.30
CA LYS A 635 -3.02 -39.71 -27.38
C LYS A 635 -2.22 -38.40 -27.37
N ARG A 636 -2.76 -37.34 -27.97
CA ARG A 636 -2.13 -36.01 -27.92
C ARG A 636 -2.01 -35.51 -26.48
N VAL A 637 -3.06 -35.68 -25.67
CA VAL A 637 -3.07 -35.28 -24.26
C VAL A 637 -2.18 -36.21 -23.42
N GLY A 638 -2.27 -37.53 -23.64
CA GLY A 638 -1.41 -38.50 -22.94
C GLY A 638 0.07 -38.27 -23.19
N LYS A 639 0.45 -37.84 -24.40
CA LYS A 639 1.84 -37.47 -24.72
C LYS A 639 2.30 -36.30 -23.84
N LEU A 640 1.50 -35.24 -23.73
CA LEU A 640 1.80 -34.10 -22.85
C LEU A 640 1.97 -34.52 -21.39
N PHE A 641 1.12 -35.43 -20.90
CA PHE A 641 1.18 -35.91 -19.51
C PHE A 641 2.46 -36.71 -19.24
N ILE A 642 2.89 -37.53 -20.18
CA ILE A 642 4.13 -38.31 -20.07
C ILE A 642 5.36 -37.40 -20.13
N VAL A 643 5.35 -36.38 -21.01
CA VAL A 643 6.42 -35.37 -21.06
C VAL A 643 6.54 -34.66 -19.71
N GLU A 644 5.42 -34.23 -19.11
CA GLU A 644 5.42 -33.61 -17.79
C GLU A 644 5.86 -34.58 -16.68
N LEU A 645 5.46 -35.86 -16.72
CA LEU A 645 5.93 -36.89 -15.79
C LEU A 645 7.45 -37.11 -15.87
N LEU A 646 8.00 -37.13 -17.09
CA LEU A 646 9.45 -37.26 -17.31
C LEU A 646 10.21 -36.05 -16.77
N ARG A 647 9.69 -34.84 -17.01
CA ARG A 647 10.21 -33.60 -16.42
C ARG A 647 10.13 -33.64 -14.89
N TYR A 648 9.02 -34.15 -14.33
CA TYR A 648 8.84 -34.30 -12.89
C TYR A 648 9.92 -35.18 -12.23
N ARG A 649 10.35 -36.22 -12.95
CA ARG A 649 11.43 -37.12 -12.53
C ARG A 649 12.84 -36.56 -12.77
N GLY A 650 12.98 -35.36 -13.36
CA GLY A 650 14.27 -34.77 -13.75
C GLY A 650 14.88 -35.39 -15.00
N GLN A 651 14.10 -36.16 -15.78
CA GLN A 651 14.56 -36.85 -16.99
C GLN A 651 14.39 -35.94 -18.23
N HIS A 652 15.00 -34.74 -18.20
CA HIS A 652 14.76 -33.68 -19.20
C HIS A 652 15.10 -34.07 -20.64
N GLN A 653 16.22 -34.77 -20.84
CA GLN A 653 16.60 -35.25 -22.18
C GLN A 653 15.56 -36.24 -22.72
N LEU A 654 15.15 -37.20 -21.88
CA LEU A 654 14.16 -38.20 -22.27
C LEU A 654 12.79 -37.56 -22.54
N ALA A 655 12.42 -36.52 -21.79
CA ALA A 655 11.23 -35.73 -22.05
C ALA A 655 11.29 -35.04 -23.43
N SER A 656 12.43 -34.46 -23.80
CA SER A 656 12.65 -33.84 -25.11
C SER A 656 12.59 -34.86 -26.24
N ASP A 657 13.26 -36.02 -26.07
CA ASP A 657 13.26 -37.09 -27.06
C ASP A 657 11.85 -37.66 -27.27
N PHE A 658 11.09 -37.83 -26.18
CA PHE A 658 9.70 -38.29 -26.24
C PHE A 658 8.77 -37.26 -26.88
N ASP A 659 8.99 -35.97 -26.62
CA ASP A 659 8.21 -34.90 -27.24
C ASP A 659 8.51 -34.76 -28.74
N ALA A 660 9.74 -35.00 -29.17
CA ALA A 660 10.12 -35.04 -30.58
C ALA A 660 9.61 -36.30 -31.31
N TRP A 661 9.38 -37.40 -30.60
CA TRP A 661 8.92 -38.65 -31.20
C TRP A 661 7.47 -38.54 -31.70
N GLU A 662 7.26 -38.80 -32.99
CA GLU A 662 5.92 -38.87 -33.58
C GLU A 662 5.33 -40.27 -33.42
N MET A 663 4.15 -40.34 -32.80
CA MET A 663 3.44 -41.61 -32.66
C MET A 663 3.02 -42.12 -34.05
N PRO A 664 3.50 -43.30 -34.46
CA PRO A 664 3.09 -43.88 -35.73
C PRO A 664 1.56 -44.09 -35.76
N ARG A 665 0.96 -44.05 -36.95
CA ARG A 665 -0.47 -44.34 -37.08
C ARG A 665 -0.68 -45.85 -37.08
N PHE A 666 -1.53 -46.36 -36.19
CA PHE A 666 -1.90 -47.77 -36.19
C PHE A 666 -2.50 -48.14 -37.56
N PRO A 667 -1.90 -49.09 -38.30
CA PRO A 667 -2.20 -49.26 -39.72
C PRO A 667 -3.47 -50.10 -39.97
N VAL A 668 -4.14 -50.60 -38.93
CA VAL A 668 -5.34 -51.44 -39.05
C VAL A 668 -6.56 -50.74 -38.44
N ASN A 669 -7.70 -50.80 -39.11
CA ASN A 669 -8.98 -50.30 -38.59
C ASN A 669 -10.11 -51.34 -38.72
N GLY A 670 -11.34 -50.99 -38.33
CA GLY A 670 -12.47 -51.92 -38.39
C GLY A 670 -12.84 -52.38 -39.81
N ALA A 671 -12.67 -51.53 -40.83
CA ALA A 671 -12.91 -51.93 -42.23
C ALA A 671 -11.85 -52.94 -42.70
N THR A 672 -10.59 -52.68 -42.35
CA THR A 672 -9.44 -53.57 -42.57
C THR A 672 -9.67 -54.98 -42.00
N LEU A 673 -10.26 -55.09 -40.81
CA LEU A 673 -10.58 -56.38 -40.18
C LEU A 673 -11.82 -57.07 -40.74
N LYS A 674 -12.81 -56.28 -41.18
CA LYS A 674 -13.99 -56.81 -41.87
C LYS A 674 -13.59 -57.48 -43.19
N GLU A 675 -12.68 -56.88 -43.95
CA GLU A 675 -12.07 -57.47 -45.15
C GLU A 675 -11.29 -58.76 -44.84
N ALA A 676 -10.68 -58.84 -43.66
CA ALA A 676 -9.97 -60.01 -43.19
C ALA A 676 -10.89 -61.13 -42.64
N GLY A 677 -12.21 -60.91 -42.59
CA GLY A 677 -13.21 -61.91 -42.18
C GLY A 677 -13.58 -61.90 -40.69
N VAL A 678 -13.19 -60.86 -39.93
CA VAL A 678 -13.49 -60.77 -38.48
C VAL A 678 -14.95 -60.35 -38.25
N PRO A 679 -15.74 -61.07 -37.41
CA PRO A 679 -17.12 -60.71 -37.11
C PRO A 679 -17.26 -59.33 -36.43
N VAL A 680 -18.18 -58.51 -36.94
CA VAL A 680 -18.46 -57.17 -36.40
C VAL A 680 -19.10 -57.27 -35.01
N GLY A 681 -18.66 -56.42 -34.08
CA GLY A 681 -19.17 -56.36 -32.70
C GLY A 681 -18.05 -56.42 -31.65
N ARG A 682 -18.36 -56.90 -30.43
CA ARG A 682 -17.38 -56.95 -29.32
C ARG A 682 -16.12 -57.77 -29.64
N HIS A 683 -16.24 -58.76 -30.52
CA HIS A 683 -15.10 -59.59 -30.93
C HIS A 683 -14.07 -58.80 -31.74
N MET A 684 -14.52 -57.96 -32.69
CA MET A 684 -13.63 -57.09 -33.48
C MET A 684 -12.85 -56.11 -32.60
N SER A 685 -13.48 -55.55 -31.55
CA SER A 685 -12.77 -54.69 -30.59
C SER A 685 -11.63 -55.43 -29.90
N ARG A 686 -11.87 -56.66 -29.41
CA ARG A 686 -10.84 -57.47 -28.76
C ARG A 686 -9.68 -57.81 -29.71
N VAL A 687 -9.99 -58.08 -30.97
CA VAL A 687 -8.98 -58.36 -32.01
C VAL A 687 -8.18 -57.09 -32.33
N LEU A 688 -8.83 -55.92 -32.47
CA LEU A 688 -8.13 -54.64 -32.63
C LEU A 688 -7.20 -54.35 -31.46
N ASP A 689 -7.65 -54.57 -30.23
CA ASP A 689 -6.83 -54.34 -29.04
C ASP A 689 -5.65 -55.30 -28.98
N ARG A 690 -5.84 -56.58 -29.34
CA ARG A 690 -4.74 -57.56 -29.41
C ARG A 690 -3.73 -57.25 -30.51
N LEU A 691 -4.18 -56.86 -31.70
CA LEU A 691 -3.29 -56.46 -32.80
C LEU A 691 -2.56 -55.16 -32.50
N ARG A 692 -3.22 -54.24 -31.79
CA ARG A 692 -2.58 -53.02 -31.31
C ARG A 692 -1.47 -53.38 -30.34
N GLN A 693 -1.68 -54.32 -29.42
CA GLN A 693 -0.63 -54.81 -28.52
C GLN A 693 0.55 -55.40 -29.29
N ILE A 694 0.30 -56.27 -30.26
CA ILE A 694 1.36 -56.88 -31.10
C ILE A 694 2.14 -55.80 -31.87
N TRP A 695 1.43 -54.84 -32.46
CA TRP A 695 2.03 -53.73 -33.17
C TRP A 695 2.86 -52.83 -32.26
N ILE A 696 2.40 -52.60 -31.02
CA ILE A 696 3.19 -51.92 -30.00
C ILE A 696 4.43 -52.77 -29.72
N ASP A 697 4.30 -54.05 -29.37
CA ASP A 697 5.37 -54.97 -28.96
C ASP A 697 6.47 -55.14 -30.04
N ASP A 698 6.12 -55.09 -31.32
CA ASP A 698 7.03 -55.16 -32.48
C ASP A 698 7.51 -53.77 -32.97
N ASP A 699 7.67 -52.82 -32.06
CA ASP A 699 8.25 -51.50 -32.30
C ASP A 699 7.51 -50.62 -33.33
N PHE A 700 6.18 -50.73 -33.38
CA PHE A 700 5.34 -49.99 -34.32
C PHE A 700 5.67 -50.25 -35.81
N GLN A 701 6.52 -51.24 -36.10
CA GLN A 701 6.98 -51.61 -37.44
C GLN A 701 5.96 -52.44 -38.24
N PRO A 702 5.15 -53.34 -37.65
CA PRO A 702 4.29 -54.21 -38.44
C PRO A 702 3.33 -53.42 -39.33
N THR A 703 3.39 -53.73 -40.62
CA THR A 703 2.52 -53.16 -41.64
C THR A 703 1.10 -53.72 -41.53
N GLU A 704 0.14 -53.06 -42.19
CA GLU A 704 -1.26 -53.53 -42.27
C GLU A 704 -1.34 -55.00 -42.74
N GLN A 705 -0.51 -55.40 -43.72
CA GLN A 705 -0.50 -56.76 -44.26
C GLN A 705 0.01 -57.79 -43.25
N GLN A 706 1.07 -57.46 -42.50
CA GLN A 706 1.62 -58.32 -41.46
C GLN A 706 0.61 -58.52 -40.34
N LEU A 707 -0.03 -57.44 -39.87
CA LEU A 707 -1.05 -57.53 -38.82
C LEU A 707 -2.32 -58.27 -39.29
N LYS A 708 -2.77 -58.08 -40.54
CA LYS A 708 -3.86 -58.86 -41.16
C LYS A 708 -3.55 -60.35 -41.16
N SER A 709 -2.29 -60.73 -41.44
CA SER A 709 -1.88 -62.15 -41.47
C SER A 709 -1.95 -62.80 -40.08
N THR A 710 -1.67 -62.02 -39.03
CA THR A 710 -1.77 -62.46 -37.63
C THR A 710 -3.20 -62.65 -37.15
N CYS A 711 -4.22 -62.04 -37.80
CA CYS A 711 -5.63 -62.28 -37.50
C CYS A 711 -6.15 -63.65 -37.94
N ARG A 712 -5.47 -64.28 -38.91
CA ARG A 712 -5.87 -65.57 -39.50
C ARG A 712 -5.31 -66.77 -38.71
N ARG A 713 -4.38 -66.52 -37.80
CA ARG A 713 -3.88 -67.45 -36.79
C ARG A 713 -4.65 -67.23 -35.49
#